data_AF-A0A543CV78-F1
#
_entry.id   AF-A0A543CV78-F1
#
_cell.length_a   1.000
_cell.length_b   1.000
_cell.length_c   1.000
_cell.angle_alpha   90.00
_cell.angle_beta   90.00
_cell.angle_gamma   90.00
#
_symmetry.space_group_name_H-M   'P 1'
#
loop_
_entity.id
_entity.type
_entity.pdbx_description
1 polymer ?
#
loop_
_entity_poly.entity_id
_entity_poly.type
_entity_poly.pdbx_seq_one_letter_code
_entity_poly.pdbx_strand_id
1 'polypeptide(L)'
;MPAYTPKGEFMRHSRSSRKGPRRTRATRPLALLTALFTAAACLQAVPAGATAGPAEVMGPDPLAGFTETKGAPAPQYQVVPVSGSSDFTSALQVTTASAPKSAGLDGEYEITLGAKTAAAVKVNDAAVATFWARSITPPAGSDAGYATFAFERDGGSFKKSATAALRFTSTWQKFTFPFRIAEDYAAGEAHLNLWLGYGAQTLQIAGVSVADWGQGDPAGFPTVTYEGREANAAWRTAADQRIDEYRKGDLTVHVVDSSGDPVPGASVKADLQKHAFGFGTAVDAATMMKNTADGQKYRQAVTNGDFNQVTFGNNLKWTHWENTTERDTVTLPTLKWVREQGLAMRGHNLIWPSWGSLPADLQGLQNDKPALRARIDAHITDEAGALTGAVDNWDVVNEPYSEHNLQDILGPDEINRWYVLAGQADPKARMVLNDYGLVENNGWSKRHQDYIYNLAKRIKDGGYPIEGLGLESHFSALQPTPPEEVYTLLNRYASLGLPLEATEFDITTADRQLQADYTRDFLTILFSHPDVTAISTFGIWENNIWNPLAALYNADWSLKPNGQVWHDLVTKTWWTNASGATDTSGDYRTRGFLGDYLVTVTAGGATERAHVRMPSNGGKTITVVADGKDSDDKELLANADAELGAVNWYGFSPSTVKPDTRTVHSGSVAVRSTGRTAEWQGPAEGVQVASGQSYTSSAWVRLASGAGTTAQIKLKLAYTDGTAESVPLASAAVSTSGWTRLSTSSAVPLDFHGKTLAKAEWWASTAAGTGDLLLDDASLTNGA
;
A
#
# COMPACT_ATOMS: atom_id res chain seq x y z
N MET A 1 -14.16 12.26 -6.85
CA MET A 1 -15.14 11.28 -6.29
C MET A 1 -16.29 12.05 -5.65
N PRO A 2 -17.55 11.59 -5.53
CA PRO A 2 -18.49 12.31 -4.68
C PRO A 2 -18.29 11.84 -3.23
N ALA A 3 -17.93 12.77 -2.36
CA ALA A 3 -17.95 12.62 -0.91
C ALA A 3 -19.34 12.12 -0.47
N TYR A 4 -19.39 11.04 0.31
CA TYR A 4 -20.64 10.58 0.92
C TYR A 4 -20.45 10.19 2.37
N THR A 5 -21.16 10.92 3.23
CA THR A 5 -21.27 10.73 4.68
C THR A 5 -22.19 9.53 4.98
N PRO A 6 -21.91 8.72 6.02
CA PRO A 6 -22.77 7.60 6.36
C PRO A 6 -23.90 8.07 7.30
N LYS A 7 -25.14 7.75 6.94
CA LYS A 7 -26.25 7.72 7.91
C LYS A 7 -26.81 6.31 8.00
N GLY A 8 -26.87 5.82 9.23
CA GLY A 8 -27.43 4.53 9.59
C GLY A 8 -28.93 4.56 9.86
N GLU A 9 -29.40 3.34 10.12
CA GLU A 9 -30.63 2.89 10.79
C GLU A 9 -31.83 2.37 9.96
N PHE A 10 -32.38 1.30 10.56
CA PHE A 10 -33.63 0.56 10.35
C PHE A 10 -33.69 -0.41 9.15
N MET A 11 -34.25 -1.63 9.23
CA MET A 11 -35.15 -2.22 10.23
C MET A 11 -35.12 -3.76 10.15
N ARG A 12 -35.38 -4.41 11.30
CA ARG A 12 -35.61 -5.86 11.49
C ARG A 12 -36.86 -6.34 10.74
N HIS A 13 -36.86 -7.61 10.31
CA HIS A 13 -37.92 -8.66 10.37
C HIS A 13 -37.55 -9.77 9.38
N SER A 14 -37.86 -11.06 9.50
CA SER A 14 -38.34 -11.95 10.58
C SER A 14 -38.02 -13.39 10.11
N ARG A 15 -38.04 -14.35 11.04
CA ARG A 15 -37.68 -15.77 10.82
C ARG A 15 -38.81 -16.57 10.15
N SER A 16 -38.47 -17.57 9.33
CA SER A 16 -39.10 -18.90 9.25
C SER A 16 -38.33 -19.75 8.20
N SER A 17 -37.54 -20.76 8.55
CA SER A 17 -37.82 -22.14 8.99
C SER A 17 -38.19 -23.17 7.89
N ARG A 18 -37.24 -24.10 7.69
CA ARG A 18 -37.35 -25.57 7.54
C ARG A 18 -37.62 -26.27 6.19
N LYS A 19 -36.65 -27.18 5.93
CA LYS A 19 -36.72 -28.58 5.43
C LYS A 19 -36.77 -28.84 3.90
N GLY A 20 -35.70 -29.51 3.40
CA GLY A 20 -35.67 -30.21 2.10
C GLY A 20 -36.35 -31.60 2.17
N PRO A 21 -35.86 -32.66 1.49
CA PRO A 21 -35.04 -32.77 0.27
C PRO A 21 -35.66 -33.78 -0.75
N ARG A 22 -35.06 -34.00 -1.94
CA ARG A 22 -34.68 -35.33 -2.49
C ARG A 22 -34.23 -35.32 -3.96
N ARG A 23 -33.25 -36.21 -4.20
CA ARG A 23 -32.57 -36.60 -5.45
C ARG A 23 -33.48 -37.42 -6.36
N THR A 24 -33.17 -37.44 -7.67
CA THR A 24 -32.82 -38.68 -8.42
C THR A 24 -32.10 -38.37 -9.73
N ARG A 25 -31.10 -39.21 -10.05
CA ARG A 25 -30.29 -39.29 -11.28
C ARG A 25 -30.97 -40.17 -12.34
N ALA A 26 -30.57 -40.00 -13.61
CA ALA A 26 -30.26 -41.01 -14.67
C ALA A 26 -30.81 -40.56 -16.04
N THR A 27 -30.27 -40.83 -17.23
CA THR A 27 -29.03 -41.41 -17.82
C THR A 27 -29.11 -41.09 -19.34
N ARG A 28 -27.96 -40.92 -20.01
CA ARG A 28 -27.75 -40.83 -21.49
C ARG A 28 -28.10 -42.19 -22.19
N PRO A 29 -28.14 -42.40 -23.55
CA PRO A 29 -27.28 -41.78 -24.60
C PRO A 29 -27.79 -41.65 -26.08
N LEU A 30 -26.94 -40.95 -26.86
CA LEU A 30 -26.59 -40.98 -28.31
C LEU A 30 -27.43 -41.74 -29.37
N ALA A 31 -27.68 -41.05 -30.51
CA ALA A 31 -27.54 -41.61 -31.87
C ALA A 31 -27.29 -40.51 -32.91
N LEU A 32 -26.28 -40.72 -33.77
CA LEU A 32 -25.93 -39.96 -34.97
C LEU A 32 -26.69 -40.56 -36.18
N LEU A 33 -27.26 -39.74 -37.08
CA LEU A 33 -27.38 -40.12 -38.51
C LEU A 33 -27.60 -38.86 -39.39
N THR A 34 -26.84 -38.80 -40.48
CA THR A 34 -26.81 -37.76 -41.50
C THR A 34 -27.68 -38.15 -42.71
N ALA A 35 -28.52 -37.25 -43.23
CA ALA A 35 -28.91 -37.16 -44.65
C ALA A 35 -29.76 -35.91 -44.93
N LEU A 36 -29.31 -35.07 -45.87
CA LEU A 36 -30.09 -34.00 -46.52
C LEU A 36 -31.12 -34.60 -47.49
N PHE A 37 -32.31 -33.99 -47.61
CA PHE A 37 -32.82 -33.38 -48.86
C PHE A 37 -34.20 -32.71 -48.68
N THR A 38 -34.33 -31.53 -49.28
CA THR A 38 -35.55 -30.81 -49.76
C THR A 38 -36.60 -30.26 -48.79
N ALA A 39 -36.47 -28.94 -48.56
CA ALA A 39 -37.49 -27.89 -48.63
C ALA A 39 -38.97 -28.29 -48.49
N ALA A 40 -39.51 -28.08 -47.30
CA ALA A 40 -40.89 -27.68 -47.10
C ALA A 40 -40.90 -26.51 -46.10
N ALA A 41 -41.48 -25.39 -46.53
CA ALA A 41 -41.64 -24.20 -45.72
C ALA A 41 -42.57 -24.49 -44.54
N CYS A 42 -41.99 -24.70 -43.36
CA CYS A 42 -42.67 -24.47 -42.10
C CYS A 42 -42.12 -23.17 -41.52
N LEU A 43 -42.95 -22.12 -41.49
CA LEU A 43 -42.75 -21.01 -40.56
C LEU A 43 -42.76 -21.61 -39.15
N GLN A 44 -41.58 -21.91 -38.61
CA GLN A 44 -41.41 -21.96 -37.18
C GLN A 44 -41.33 -20.52 -36.71
N ALA A 45 -42.32 -20.11 -35.92
CA ALA A 45 -42.22 -18.89 -35.15
C ALA A 45 -40.95 -18.98 -34.29
N VAL A 46 -39.94 -18.21 -34.69
CA VAL A 46 -38.78 -17.90 -33.86
C VAL A 46 -39.35 -17.31 -32.56
N PRO A 47 -38.93 -17.76 -31.36
CA PRO A 47 -39.31 -17.07 -30.15
C PRO A 47 -38.87 -15.60 -30.29
N ALA A 48 -39.80 -14.67 -30.10
CA ALA A 48 -39.49 -13.24 -30.08
C ALA A 48 -38.50 -12.97 -28.94
N GLY A 49 -37.23 -12.87 -29.32
CA GLY A 49 -36.09 -12.71 -28.44
C GLY A 49 -34.81 -12.62 -29.26
N ALA A 50 -34.87 -12.04 -30.47
CA ALA A 50 -33.68 -11.47 -31.07
C ALA A 50 -33.33 -10.27 -30.19
N THR A 51 -32.27 -10.38 -29.40
CA THR A 51 -31.66 -9.23 -28.74
C THR A 51 -31.39 -8.20 -29.84
N ALA A 52 -32.13 -7.10 -29.83
CA ALA A 52 -31.84 -5.97 -30.70
C ALA A 52 -30.34 -5.64 -30.54
N GLY A 53 -29.65 -5.39 -31.66
CA GLY A 53 -28.27 -4.91 -31.59
C GLY A 53 -28.16 -3.62 -30.77
N PRO A 54 -26.94 -3.15 -30.48
CA PRO A 54 -26.74 -1.96 -29.66
C PRO A 54 -27.57 -0.78 -30.16
N ALA A 55 -28.27 -0.09 -29.25
CA ALA A 55 -29.13 1.04 -29.56
C ALA A 55 -28.37 2.36 -29.38
N GLU A 56 -28.44 3.25 -30.38
CA GLU A 56 -27.84 4.58 -30.26
C GLU A 56 -28.62 5.43 -29.25
N VAL A 57 -27.88 6.08 -28.35
CA VAL A 57 -28.41 6.91 -27.25
C VAL A 57 -28.32 8.40 -27.61
N MET A 58 -27.39 8.79 -28.48
CA MET A 58 -27.28 10.16 -28.98
C MET A 58 -28.36 10.46 -30.02
N GLY A 59 -28.58 11.76 -30.31
CA GLY A 59 -29.49 12.18 -31.38
C GLY A 59 -29.02 11.74 -32.78
N PRO A 60 -29.88 11.79 -33.81
CA PRO A 60 -29.54 11.36 -35.18
C PRO A 60 -28.42 12.19 -35.83
N ASP A 61 -28.20 13.42 -35.35
CA ASP A 61 -27.00 14.23 -35.66
C ASP A 61 -26.30 14.60 -34.34
N PRO A 62 -25.39 13.75 -33.84
CA PRO A 62 -24.71 13.97 -32.57
C PRO A 62 -23.89 15.27 -32.53
N LEU A 63 -23.31 15.70 -33.67
CA LEU A 63 -22.47 16.91 -33.71
C LEU A 63 -23.31 18.17 -33.53
N ALA A 64 -24.51 18.23 -34.13
CA ALA A 64 -25.45 19.32 -33.92
C ALA A 64 -26.03 19.36 -32.50
N GLY A 65 -25.97 18.26 -31.76
CA GLY A 65 -26.43 18.16 -30.37
C GLY A 65 -25.53 18.89 -29.36
N PHE A 66 -24.27 19.17 -29.71
CA PHE A 66 -23.34 19.90 -28.84
C PHE A 66 -23.73 21.37 -28.73
N THR A 67 -24.53 21.67 -27.70
CA THR A 67 -25.12 23.00 -27.48
C THR A 67 -24.94 23.48 -26.05
N GLU A 68 -24.55 22.59 -25.12
CA GLU A 68 -24.43 22.88 -23.71
C GLU A 68 -23.06 23.49 -23.39
N THR A 69 -22.96 24.81 -23.44
CA THR A 69 -21.72 25.52 -23.12
C THR A 69 -21.68 26.05 -21.70
N LYS A 70 -20.52 25.93 -21.07
CA LYS A 70 -20.13 26.63 -19.84
C LYS A 70 -18.78 27.32 -20.05
N GLY A 71 -18.54 28.44 -19.38
CA GLY A 71 -17.26 29.15 -19.38
C GLY A 71 -17.37 30.65 -19.69
N ALA A 72 -16.35 31.41 -19.32
CA ALA A 72 -16.28 32.86 -19.55
C ALA A 72 -14.88 33.26 -20.07
N PRO A 73 -14.68 33.44 -21.39
CA PRO A 73 -15.66 33.24 -22.47
C PRO A 73 -16.00 31.75 -22.67
N ALA A 74 -17.22 31.49 -23.15
CA ALA A 74 -17.64 30.15 -23.55
C ALA A 74 -16.81 29.66 -24.76
N PRO A 75 -16.61 28.33 -24.90
CA PRO A 75 -15.90 27.78 -26.05
C PRO A 75 -16.64 28.14 -27.34
N GLN A 76 -15.90 28.51 -28.38
CA GLN A 76 -16.46 28.70 -29.71
C GLN A 76 -16.49 27.36 -30.44
N TYR A 77 -17.58 27.05 -31.14
CA TYR A 77 -17.68 25.79 -31.87
C TYR A 77 -18.45 25.93 -33.18
N GLN A 78 -18.07 25.12 -34.16
CA GLN A 78 -18.74 25.04 -35.46
C GLN A 78 -18.53 23.66 -36.08
N VAL A 79 -19.52 23.19 -36.86
CA VAL A 79 -19.35 21.98 -37.68
C VAL A 79 -18.60 22.34 -38.95
N VAL A 80 -17.51 21.63 -39.22
CA VAL A 80 -16.64 21.82 -40.41
C VAL A 80 -16.60 20.55 -41.26
N PRO A 81 -16.45 20.67 -42.59
CA PRO A 81 -16.27 19.50 -43.44
C PRO A 81 -14.90 18.84 -43.20
N VAL A 82 -14.87 17.51 -43.27
CA VAL A 82 -13.64 16.70 -43.23
C VAL A 82 -13.47 16.00 -44.57
N SER A 83 -12.27 16.12 -45.14
CA SER A 83 -11.85 15.34 -46.30
C SER A 83 -10.84 14.27 -45.89
N GLY A 84 -10.81 13.15 -46.62
CA GLY A 84 -9.82 12.08 -46.43
C GLY A 84 -10.11 11.08 -45.32
N SER A 85 -11.27 11.15 -44.64
CA SER A 85 -11.77 10.09 -43.76
C SER A 85 -12.83 9.26 -44.47
N SER A 86 -12.81 7.94 -44.31
CA SER A 86 -13.89 7.04 -44.75
C SER A 86 -15.01 6.91 -43.73
N ASP A 87 -14.77 7.33 -42.49
CA ASP A 87 -15.66 7.02 -41.35
C ASP A 87 -16.61 8.18 -41.03
N PHE A 88 -16.29 9.41 -41.46
CA PHE A 88 -17.06 10.62 -41.21
C PHE A 88 -16.72 11.70 -42.22
N THR A 89 -17.68 12.58 -42.51
CA THR A 89 -17.54 13.68 -43.50
C THR A 89 -17.52 15.07 -42.86
N SER A 90 -17.75 15.16 -41.56
CA SER A 90 -17.77 16.40 -40.80
C SER A 90 -17.20 16.20 -39.39
N ALA A 91 -16.77 17.31 -38.78
CA ALA A 91 -16.28 17.36 -37.41
C ALA A 91 -16.80 18.62 -36.70
N LEU A 92 -17.05 18.51 -35.41
CA LEU A 92 -17.20 19.64 -34.51
C LEU A 92 -15.82 20.22 -34.20
N GLN A 93 -15.53 21.41 -34.72
CA GLN A 93 -14.34 22.17 -34.36
C GLN A 93 -14.65 23.02 -33.12
N VAL A 94 -13.89 22.85 -32.05
CA VAL A 94 -14.05 23.55 -30.78
C VAL A 94 -12.80 24.38 -30.50
N THR A 95 -12.96 25.65 -30.11
CA THR A 95 -11.88 26.56 -29.77
C THR A 95 -12.11 27.17 -28.39
N THR A 96 -11.15 26.96 -27.50
CA THR A 96 -11.04 27.69 -26.23
C THR A 96 -10.04 28.82 -26.42
N ALA A 97 -10.39 30.03 -25.96
CA ALA A 97 -9.56 31.22 -26.17
C ALA A 97 -8.70 31.60 -24.95
N SER A 98 -8.98 31.03 -23.78
CA SER A 98 -8.31 31.36 -22.52
C SER A 98 -8.12 30.12 -21.64
N ALA A 99 -7.18 30.20 -20.71
CA ALA A 99 -7.09 29.26 -19.59
C ALA A 99 -8.28 29.45 -18.63
N PRO A 100 -8.67 28.41 -17.89
CA PRO A 100 -9.63 28.57 -16.80
C PRO A 100 -9.03 29.43 -15.69
N LYS A 101 -9.91 30.02 -14.88
CA LYS A 101 -9.53 30.85 -13.74
C LYS A 101 -9.15 30.00 -12.53
N SER A 102 -9.89 28.93 -12.27
CA SER A 102 -9.62 28.03 -11.16
C SER A 102 -8.34 27.24 -11.41
N ALA A 103 -7.48 27.13 -10.39
CA ALA A 103 -6.20 26.43 -10.49
C ALA A 103 -6.36 24.90 -10.41
N GLY A 104 -7.25 24.43 -9.53
CA GLY A 104 -7.52 23.02 -9.26
C GLY A 104 -8.40 22.31 -10.29
N LEU A 105 -8.99 21.18 -9.87
CA LEU A 105 -9.90 20.36 -10.66
C LEU A 105 -11.08 21.15 -11.25
N ASP A 106 -11.60 22.11 -10.49
CA ASP A 106 -12.64 23.07 -10.92
C ASP A 106 -12.32 23.76 -12.24
N GLY A 107 -11.03 23.97 -12.51
CA GLY A 107 -10.56 24.57 -13.75
C GLY A 107 -10.82 23.69 -14.96
N GLU A 108 -10.79 22.37 -14.84
CA GLU A 108 -11.01 21.46 -15.97
C GLU A 108 -12.42 21.61 -16.54
N TYR A 109 -13.42 21.67 -15.66
CA TYR A 109 -14.85 21.75 -15.99
C TYR A 109 -15.43 23.17 -15.85
N GLU A 110 -14.58 24.20 -15.76
CA GLU A 110 -14.99 25.61 -15.85
C GLU A 110 -15.45 25.96 -17.27
N ILE A 111 -14.79 25.36 -18.27
CA ILE A 111 -15.08 25.54 -19.70
C ILE A 111 -15.54 24.18 -20.22
N THR A 112 -16.79 24.06 -20.68
CA THR A 112 -17.33 22.79 -21.16
C THR A 112 -18.17 22.96 -22.42
N LEU A 113 -18.27 21.88 -23.19
CA LEU A 113 -19.20 21.75 -24.31
C LEU A 113 -19.79 20.33 -24.30
N GLY A 114 -21.11 20.23 -24.17
CA GLY A 114 -21.81 18.95 -24.05
C GLY A 114 -23.02 18.80 -24.97
N ALA A 115 -23.45 17.55 -25.13
CA ALA A 115 -24.62 17.13 -25.89
C ALA A 115 -25.48 16.16 -25.06
N LYS A 116 -26.77 16.47 -24.93
CA LYS A 116 -27.74 15.61 -24.24
C LYS A 116 -28.01 14.31 -24.99
N THR A 117 -28.32 13.26 -24.23
CA THR A 117 -28.84 12.02 -24.79
C THR A 117 -30.24 12.22 -25.37
N ALA A 118 -30.56 11.50 -26.44
CA ALA A 118 -31.89 11.47 -27.05
C ALA A 118 -32.73 10.27 -26.57
N ALA A 119 -32.09 9.21 -26.07
CA ALA A 119 -32.74 8.03 -25.53
C ALA A 119 -32.53 7.89 -24.01
N ALA A 120 -33.42 7.13 -23.38
CA ALA A 120 -33.26 6.70 -22.00
C ALA A 120 -32.32 5.50 -21.91
N VAL A 121 -31.61 5.38 -20.79
CA VAL A 121 -30.77 4.21 -20.45
C VAL A 121 -31.00 3.83 -18.98
N LYS A 122 -30.69 2.59 -18.64
CA LYS A 122 -30.92 2.00 -17.31
C LYS A 122 -29.62 1.76 -16.56
N VAL A 123 -29.70 1.88 -15.24
CA VAL A 123 -28.59 1.54 -14.34
C VAL A 123 -28.02 0.16 -14.68
N ASN A 124 -26.70 0.04 -14.74
CA ASN A 124 -25.93 -1.16 -15.14
C ASN A 124 -26.02 -1.60 -16.60
N ASP A 125 -26.69 -0.86 -17.48
CA ASP A 125 -26.55 -1.08 -18.92
C ASP A 125 -25.08 -0.99 -19.32
N ALA A 126 -24.64 -1.91 -20.18
CA ALA A 126 -23.34 -1.84 -20.83
C ALA A 126 -23.43 -0.80 -21.95
N ALA A 127 -22.64 0.27 -21.85
CA ALA A 127 -22.61 1.33 -22.84
C ALA A 127 -21.22 1.44 -23.47
N VAL A 128 -21.17 1.86 -24.73
CA VAL A 128 -19.90 2.14 -25.43
C VAL A 128 -19.97 3.53 -26.05
N ALA A 129 -19.17 4.46 -25.53
CA ALA A 129 -18.95 5.75 -26.19
C ALA A 129 -17.81 5.63 -27.20
N THR A 130 -18.03 6.11 -28.43
CA THR A 130 -17.02 6.14 -29.49
C THR A 130 -17.00 7.51 -30.15
N PHE A 131 -15.81 8.04 -30.42
CA PHE A 131 -15.63 9.23 -31.24
C PHE A 131 -14.22 9.28 -31.80
N TRP A 132 -14.03 10.06 -32.86
CA TRP A 132 -12.73 10.44 -33.39
C TRP A 132 -12.37 11.84 -32.92
N ALA A 133 -11.12 12.08 -32.58
CA ALA A 133 -10.66 13.43 -32.26
C ALA A 133 -9.22 13.69 -32.73
N ARG A 134 -8.90 14.98 -32.94
CA ARG A 134 -7.54 15.48 -33.17
C ARG A 134 -7.38 16.91 -32.66
N SER A 135 -6.14 17.28 -32.37
CA SER A 135 -5.73 18.66 -32.09
C SER A 135 -5.42 19.38 -33.40
N ILE A 136 -5.93 20.61 -33.54
CA ILE A 136 -5.56 21.54 -34.61
C ILE A 136 -4.50 22.52 -34.09
N THR A 137 -4.74 23.05 -32.90
CA THR A 137 -3.82 23.95 -32.19
C THR A 137 -3.78 23.51 -30.73
N PRO A 138 -2.68 22.94 -30.23
CA PRO A 138 -2.57 22.58 -28.82
C PRO A 138 -2.39 23.83 -27.92
N PRO A 139 -2.57 23.72 -26.60
CA PRO A 139 -2.16 24.75 -25.66
C PRO A 139 -0.69 25.12 -25.82
N ALA A 140 -0.37 26.38 -25.55
CA ALA A 140 1.01 26.87 -25.63
C ALA A 140 1.96 26.00 -24.77
N GLY A 141 3.06 25.54 -25.36
CA GLY A 141 4.03 24.67 -24.69
C GLY A 141 3.65 23.20 -24.64
N SER A 142 2.56 22.77 -25.30
CA SER A 142 2.21 21.36 -25.47
C SER A 142 2.31 20.91 -26.93
N ASP A 143 2.54 19.61 -27.12
CA ASP A 143 2.49 18.92 -28.41
C ASP A 143 1.10 18.31 -28.72
N ALA A 144 0.16 18.39 -27.78
CA ALA A 144 -1.15 17.77 -27.87
C ALA A 144 -2.27 18.68 -27.31
N GLY A 145 -3.48 18.48 -27.81
CA GLY A 145 -4.69 19.03 -27.20
C GLY A 145 -5.15 18.17 -26.04
N TYR A 146 -5.88 18.76 -25.10
CA TYR A 146 -6.40 18.03 -23.92
C TYR A 146 -7.86 18.35 -23.64
N ALA A 147 -8.58 17.33 -23.17
CA ALA A 147 -9.92 17.46 -22.63
C ALA A 147 -10.18 16.32 -21.63
N THR A 148 -11.29 16.40 -20.90
CA THR A 148 -11.84 15.26 -20.16
C THR A 148 -13.19 14.90 -20.77
N PHE A 149 -13.39 13.64 -21.16
CA PHE A 149 -14.71 13.11 -21.50
C PHE A 149 -15.44 12.75 -20.22
N ALA A 150 -16.72 13.12 -20.15
CA ALA A 150 -17.64 12.67 -19.11
C ALA A 150 -18.96 12.21 -19.73
N PHE A 151 -19.50 11.11 -19.23
CA PHE A 151 -20.90 10.73 -19.43
C PHE A 151 -21.58 10.71 -18.06
N GLU A 152 -22.49 11.65 -17.84
CA GLU A 152 -23.03 11.94 -16.50
C GLU A 152 -24.45 12.50 -16.55
N ARG A 153 -25.10 12.58 -15.37
CA ARG A 153 -26.38 13.28 -15.21
C ARG A 153 -26.20 14.77 -15.54
N ASP A 154 -27.12 15.31 -16.34
CA ASP A 154 -27.27 16.74 -16.50
C ASP A 154 -27.98 17.34 -15.26
N GLY A 155 -27.19 18.00 -14.40
CA GLY A 155 -27.68 18.73 -13.22
C GLY A 155 -27.85 17.92 -11.92
N GLY A 156 -27.90 18.63 -10.78
CA GLY A 156 -28.32 18.16 -9.45
C GLY A 156 -27.37 17.22 -8.69
N SER A 157 -26.75 16.24 -9.35
CA SER A 157 -25.76 15.35 -8.74
C SER A 157 -24.52 15.10 -9.60
N PHE A 158 -24.55 15.44 -10.90
CA PHE A 158 -23.49 15.18 -11.88
C PHE A 158 -22.87 13.78 -11.73
N LYS A 159 -23.74 12.80 -11.43
CA LYS A 159 -23.29 11.44 -11.17
C LYS A 159 -22.76 10.85 -12.46
N LYS A 160 -21.49 10.48 -12.44
CA LYS A 160 -20.73 9.99 -13.59
C LYS A 160 -20.95 8.51 -13.79
N SER A 161 -21.27 8.12 -15.02
CA SER A 161 -21.16 6.74 -15.49
C SER A 161 -19.78 6.45 -16.07
N ALA A 162 -19.15 7.45 -16.67
CA ALA A 162 -17.78 7.35 -17.15
C ALA A 162 -17.09 8.71 -17.14
N THR A 163 -15.79 8.69 -16.87
CA THR A 163 -14.89 9.84 -17.06
C THR A 163 -13.55 9.35 -17.55
N ALA A 164 -12.99 10.04 -18.55
CA ALA A 164 -11.73 9.66 -19.20
C ALA A 164 -10.92 10.91 -19.53
N ALA A 165 -9.64 10.93 -19.16
CA ALA A 165 -8.72 11.97 -19.63
C ALA A 165 -8.42 11.72 -21.12
N LEU A 166 -8.30 12.80 -21.89
CA LEU A 166 -8.08 12.75 -23.33
C LEU A 166 -6.83 13.54 -23.72
N ARG A 167 -5.99 12.92 -24.55
CA ARG A 167 -4.86 13.56 -25.22
C ARG A 167 -5.03 13.43 -26.73
N PHE A 168 -5.01 14.56 -27.43
CA PHE A 168 -5.24 14.64 -28.86
C PHE A 168 -3.96 15.05 -29.60
N THR A 169 -3.46 14.17 -30.47
CA THR A 169 -2.39 14.48 -31.42
C THR A 169 -2.93 15.24 -32.63
N SER A 170 -2.05 15.67 -33.54
CA SER A 170 -2.45 16.31 -34.80
C SER A 170 -3.16 15.38 -35.79
N THR A 171 -3.10 14.07 -35.55
CA THR A 171 -3.75 13.04 -36.36
C THR A 171 -5.06 12.57 -35.75
N TRP A 172 -5.99 12.11 -36.59
CA TRP A 172 -7.24 11.51 -36.11
C TRP A 172 -6.98 10.26 -35.28
N GLN A 173 -7.46 10.28 -34.03
CA GLN A 173 -7.43 9.15 -33.11
C GLN A 173 -8.86 8.71 -32.80
N LYS A 174 -9.11 7.40 -32.81
CA LYS A 174 -10.39 6.83 -32.38
C LYS A 174 -10.34 6.53 -30.89
N PHE A 175 -11.34 7.01 -30.16
CA PHE A 175 -11.55 6.73 -28.75
C PHE A 175 -12.74 5.79 -28.61
N THR A 176 -12.62 4.78 -27.75
CA THR A 176 -13.68 3.81 -27.47
C THR A 176 -13.67 3.50 -25.99
N PHE A 177 -14.79 3.78 -25.32
CA PHE A 177 -14.94 3.68 -23.89
C PHE A 177 -16.10 2.75 -23.57
N PRO A 178 -15.85 1.47 -23.24
CA PRO A 178 -16.87 0.59 -22.67
C PRO A 178 -17.05 0.88 -21.18
N PHE A 179 -18.26 1.18 -20.73
CA PHE A 179 -18.57 1.53 -19.34
C PHE A 179 -19.94 1.00 -18.90
N ARG A 180 -20.26 1.19 -17.62
CA ARG A 180 -21.56 0.84 -17.05
C ARG A 180 -22.31 2.10 -16.65
N ILE A 181 -23.59 2.16 -17.01
CA ILE A 181 -24.49 3.24 -16.63
C ILE A 181 -24.67 3.26 -15.10
N ALA A 182 -24.42 4.40 -14.45
CA ALA A 182 -24.37 4.50 -12.99
C ALA A 182 -25.75 4.66 -12.32
N GLU A 183 -26.77 5.06 -13.08
CA GLU A 183 -28.15 5.20 -12.64
C GLU A 183 -29.11 5.27 -13.82
N ASP A 184 -30.42 5.18 -13.56
CA ASP A 184 -31.42 5.41 -14.58
C ASP A 184 -31.38 6.87 -15.05
N TYR A 185 -31.30 7.05 -16.38
CA TYR A 185 -31.41 8.33 -17.04
C TYR A 185 -32.59 8.28 -18.01
N ALA A 186 -33.57 9.18 -17.85
CA ALA A 186 -34.55 9.38 -18.92
C ALA A 186 -33.89 10.09 -20.12
N ALA A 187 -34.59 10.12 -21.26
CA ALA A 187 -34.13 10.85 -22.43
C ALA A 187 -33.86 12.34 -22.08
N GLY A 188 -32.66 12.83 -22.37
CA GLY A 188 -32.23 14.19 -22.07
C GLY A 188 -31.77 14.44 -20.63
N GLU A 189 -31.76 13.43 -19.76
CA GLU A 189 -31.26 13.55 -18.37
C GLU A 189 -29.78 13.20 -18.23
N ALA A 190 -29.18 12.55 -19.22
CA ALA A 190 -27.74 12.36 -19.31
C ALA A 190 -27.16 13.19 -20.45
N HIS A 191 -25.87 13.45 -20.38
CA HIS A 191 -25.13 14.06 -21.46
C HIS A 191 -23.73 13.46 -21.65
N LEU A 192 -23.23 13.58 -22.88
CA LEU A 192 -21.81 13.48 -23.17
C LEU A 192 -21.23 14.89 -23.08
N ASN A 193 -20.30 15.09 -22.17
CA ASN A 193 -19.70 16.38 -21.88
C ASN A 193 -18.19 16.34 -22.10
N LEU A 194 -17.64 17.43 -22.65
CA LEU A 194 -16.20 17.65 -22.79
C LEU A 194 -15.78 18.78 -21.86
N TRP A 195 -14.88 18.48 -20.94
CA TRP A 195 -14.24 19.47 -20.08
C TRP A 195 -12.98 19.99 -20.78
N LEU A 196 -12.94 21.28 -21.05
CA LEU A 196 -12.01 21.91 -22.00
C LEU A 196 -11.03 22.89 -21.32
N GLY A 197 -10.97 22.90 -19.99
CA GLY A 197 -10.18 23.80 -19.14
C GLY A 197 -8.66 23.62 -19.16
N TYR A 198 -8.06 23.50 -20.35
CA TYR A 198 -6.63 23.19 -20.52
C TYR A 198 -5.82 24.33 -21.19
N GLY A 199 -6.40 25.52 -21.31
CA GLY A 199 -5.78 26.65 -21.99
C GLY A 199 -6.41 26.95 -23.35
N ALA A 200 -5.80 27.89 -24.08
CA ALA A 200 -6.23 28.20 -25.43
C ALA A 200 -5.83 27.08 -26.40
N GLN A 201 -6.79 26.46 -27.07
CA GLN A 201 -6.57 25.36 -28.00
C GLN A 201 -7.72 25.25 -29.01
N THR A 202 -7.45 24.57 -30.12
CA THR A 202 -8.46 24.21 -31.13
C THR A 202 -8.43 22.70 -31.34
N LEU A 203 -9.59 22.07 -31.19
CA LEU A 203 -9.80 20.62 -31.30
C LEU A 203 -10.83 20.33 -32.38
N GLN A 204 -10.79 19.13 -32.95
CA GLN A 204 -11.85 18.60 -33.80
C GLN A 204 -12.31 17.25 -33.28
N ILE A 205 -13.63 17.06 -33.18
CA ILE A 205 -14.28 15.80 -32.77
C ILE A 205 -15.26 15.36 -33.87
N ALA A 206 -15.29 14.09 -34.22
CA ALA A 206 -16.14 13.54 -35.27
C ALA A 206 -16.67 12.14 -34.91
N GLY A 207 -17.69 11.67 -35.63
CA GLY A 207 -18.20 10.30 -35.48
C GLY A 207 -18.62 9.94 -34.06
N VAL A 208 -19.23 10.88 -33.33
CA VAL A 208 -19.67 10.69 -31.94
C VAL A 208 -20.84 9.71 -31.90
N SER A 209 -20.75 8.71 -31.02
CA SER A 209 -21.78 7.70 -30.78
C SER A 209 -21.73 7.27 -29.31
N VAL A 210 -22.89 6.99 -28.72
CA VAL A 210 -23.01 6.28 -27.44
C VAL A 210 -24.02 5.16 -27.64
N ALA A 211 -23.53 3.93 -27.75
CA ALA A 211 -24.36 2.76 -27.96
C ALA A 211 -24.67 2.06 -26.64
N ASP A 212 -25.95 1.83 -26.35
CA ASP A 212 -26.45 0.99 -25.26
C ASP A 212 -26.57 -0.47 -25.72
N TRP A 213 -25.85 -1.37 -25.06
CA TRP A 213 -25.83 -2.81 -25.31
C TRP A 213 -26.74 -3.59 -24.34
N GLY A 214 -27.41 -2.90 -23.43
CA GLY A 214 -28.31 -3.46 -22.43
C GLY A 214 -27.61 -4.10 -21.23
N GLN A 215 -28.40 -4.79 -20.43
CA GLN A 215 -28.01 -5.35 -19.13
C GLN A 215 -27.11 -6.60 -19.23
N GLY A 216 -26.39 -6.90 -18.15
CA GLY A 216 -25.59 -8.12 -18.02
C GLY A 216 -24.29 -8.05 -18.83
N ASP A 217 -23.87 -9.17 -19.40
CA ASP A 217 -22.63 -9.27 -20.20
C ASP A 217 -22.97 -9.55 -21.67
N PRO A 218 -23.36 -8.51 -22.44
CA PRO A 218 -23.81 -8.70 -23.82
C PRO A 218 -22.71 -9.25 -24.71
N ALA A 219 -23.07 -10.16 -25.60
CA ALA A 219 -22.13 -10.81 -26.50
C ALA A 219 -21.46 -9.78 -27.42
N GLY A 220 -20.12 -9.79 -27.46
CA GLY A 220 -19.33 -8.87 -28.26
C GLY A 220 -19.08 -7.50 -27.63
N PHE A 221 -19.49 -7.28 -26.37
CA PHE A 221 -19.15 -6.07 -25.63
C PHE A 221 -17.61 -5.89 -25.58
N PRO A 222 -17.08 -4.69 -25.93
CA PRO A 222 -15.63 -4.48 -25.95
C PRO A 222 -14.99 -4.70 -24.59
N THR A 223 -13.89 -5.45 -24.57
CA THR A 223 -13.06 -5.63 -23.38
C THR A 223 -12.02 -4.52 -23.31
N VAL A 224 -11.73 -4.02 -22.11
CA VAL A 224 -10.66 -3.05 -21.91
C VAL A 224 -9.30 -3.77 -21.88
N THR A 225 -8.30 -3.14 -22.47
CA THR A 225 -6.89 -3.54 -22.42
C THR A 225 -6.02 -2.29 -22.44
N TYR A 226 -4.72 -2.49 -22.24
CA TYR A 226 -3.69 -1.46 -22.31
C TYR A 226 -2.49 -1.97 -23.11
N GLU A 227 -1.70 -1.04 -23.64
CA GLU A 227 -0.45 -1.34 -24.36
C GLU A 227 0.58 -1.97 -23.41
N GLY A 228 1.29 -3.01 -23.87
CA GLY A 228 2.25 -3.74 -23.06
C GLY A 228 1.65 -4.82 -22.15
N ARG A 229 0.34 -5.12 -22.26
CA ARG A 229 -0.33 -6.18 -21.48
C ARG A 229 0.07 -7.59 -21.93
N GLU A 230 0.42 -7.77 -23.21
CA GLU A 230 0.74 -9.07 -23.80
C GLU A 230 1.77 -9.84 -22.98
N ALA A 231 1.64 -11.17 -22.86
CA ALA A 231 2.44 -11.97 -21.94
C ALA A 231 3.97 -11.85 -22.14
N ASN A 232 4.41 -11.54 -23.36
CA ASN A 232 5.81 -11.40 -23.76
C ASN A 232 6.23 -9.93 -24.02
N ALA A 233 5.53 -8.95 -23.43
CA ALA A 233 5.86 -7.54 -23.58
C ALA A 233 7.32 -7.25 -23.22
N ALA A 234 8.04 -6.55 -24.12
CA ALA A 234 9.48 -6.35 -24.02
C ALA A 234 9.89 -5.54 -22.76
N TRP A 235 9.02 -4.64 -22.30
CA TRP A 235 9.28 -3.80 -21.12
C TRP A 235 9.51 -4.62 -19.85
N ARG A 236 8.94 -5.84 -19.73
CA ARG A 236 9.14 -6.70 -18.54
C ARG A 236 10.58 -7.16 -18.40
N THR A 237 11.24 -7.52 -19.50
CA THR A 237 12.68 -7.86 -19.48
C THR A 237 13.54 -6.67 -19.04
N ALA A 238 13.21 -5.46 -19.51
CA ALA A 238 13.90 -4.25 -19.07
C ALA A 238 13.61 -3.95 -17.59
N ALA A 239 12.39 -4.21 -17.11
CA ALA A 239 12.03 -4.09 -15.70
C ALA A 239 12.81 -5.08 -14.83
N ASP A 240 12.93 -6.35 -15.23
CA ASP A 240 13.69 -7.37 -14.52
C ASP A 240 15.17 -7.00 -14.39
N GLN A 241 15.77 -6.43 -15.45
CA GLN A 241 17.15 -5.93 -15.41
C GLN A 241 17.31 -4.81 -14.38
N ARG A 242 16.40 -3.84 -14.36
CA ARG A 242 16.41 -2.76 -13.37
C ARG A 242 16.13 -3.27 -11.95
N ILE A 243 15.27 -4.27 -11.79
CA ILE A 243 15.02 -4.92 -10.49
C ILE A 243 16.32 -5.56 -9.99
N ASP A 244 17.06 -6.28 -10.85
CA ASP A 244 18.33 -6.86 -10.45
C ASP A 244 19.40 -5.79 -10.13
N GLU A 245 19.39 -4.67 -10.85
CA GLU A 245 20.31 -3.54 -10.61
C GLU A 245 20.02 -2.80 -9.30
N TYR A 246 18.76 -2.43 -9.06
CA TYR A 246 18.37 -1.50 -7.99
C TYR A 246 17.84 -2.20 -6.73
N ARG A 247 17.24 -3.37 -6.86
CA ARG A 247 16.58 -4.08 -5.74
C ARG A 247 17.37 -5.25 -5.21
N LYS A 248 18.54 -5.55 -5.80
CA LYS A 248 19.40 -6.64 -5.37
C LYS A 248 20.83 -6.17 -5.17
N GLY A 249 21.55 -6.83 -4.27
CA GLY A 249 22.97 -6.62 -4.02
C GLY A 249 23.69 -7.94 -3.88
N ASP A 250 25.01 -7.91 -4.06
CA ASP A 250 25.84 -9.11 -3.88
C ASP A 250 26.04 -9.40 -2.39
N LEU A 251 25.82 -10.65 -1.99
CA LEU A 251 26.10 -11.17 -0.65
C LEU A 251 27.20 -12.23 -0.77
N THR A 252 28.35 -11.96 -0.16
CA THR A 252 29.43 -12.94 -0.01
C THR A 252 29.50 -13.41 1.43
N VAL A 253 29.42 -14.71 1.64
CA VAL A 253 29.61 -15.38 2.93
C VAL A 253 30.94 -16.11 2.86
N HIS A 254 31.96 -15.55 3.52
CA HIS A 254 33.27 -16.14 3.64
C HIS A 254 33.31 -17.05 4.86
N VAL A 255 33.44 -18.35 4.67
CA VAL A 255 33.46 -19.34 5.74
C VAL A 255 34.89 -19.79 6.00
N VAL A 256 35.32 -19.64 7.25
CA VAL A 256 36.66 -20.02 7.72
C VAL A 256 36.56 -20.91 8.95
N ASP A 257 37.61 -21.66 9.26
CA ASP A 257 37.72 -22.36 10.54
C ASP A 257 38.27 -21.43 11.63
N SER A 258 38.46 -21.97 12.84
CA SER A 258 38.98 -21.22 13.98
C SER A 258 40.44 -20.76 13.82
N SER A 259 41.18 -21.29 12.84
CA SER A 259 42.51 -20.84 12.46
C SER A 259 42.48 -19.73 11.41
N GLY A 260 41.30 -19.41 10.87
CA GLY A 260 41.10 -18.47 9.78
C GLY A 260 41.33 -19.09 8.40
N ASP A 261 41.50 -20.41 8.31
CA ASP A 261 41.66 -21.10 7.04
C ASP A 261 40.30 -21.30 6.36
N PRO A 262 40.20 -21.17 5.03
CA PRO A 262 38.93 -21.35 4.33
C PRO A 262 38.34 -22.74 4.53
N VAL A 263 37.00 -22.82 4.62
CA VAL A 263 36.26 -24.09 4.73
C VAL A 263 35.48 -24.35 3.45
N PRO A 264 36.01 -25.16 2.51
CA PRO A 264 35.30 -25.51 1.28
C PRO A 264 34.15 -26.48 1.54
N GLY A 265 33.09 -26.37 0.74
CA GLY A 265 31.94 -27.27 0.81
C GLY A 265 31.02 -27.06 2.03
N ALA A 266 31.22 -26.00 2.81
CA ALA A 266 30.29 -25.59 3.85
C ALA A 266 28.94 -25.21 3.19
N SER A 267 27.85 -25.79 3.67
CA SER A 267 26.51 -25.47 3.20
C SER A 267 26.10 -24.11 3.74
N VAL A 268 25.73 -23.17 2.89
CA VAL A 268 25.26 -21.83 3.27
C VAL A 268 23.82 -21.66 2.81
N LYS A 269 22.98 -21.11 3.68
CA LYS A 269 21.63 -20.66 3.37
C LYS A 269 21.48 -19.19 3.76
N ALA A 270 21.03 -18.35 2.84
CA ALA A 270 20.74 -16.94 3.07
C ALA A 270 19.23 -16.74 2.89
N ASP A 271 18.53 -16.55 4.01
CA ASP A 271 17.09 -16.32 4.05
C ASP A 271 16.80 -14.85 4.34
N LEU A 272 16.18 -14.16 3.38
CA LEU A 272 15.60 -12.83 3.64
C LEU A 272 14.55 -12.97 4.75
N GLN A 273 14.58 -12.07 5.72
CA GLN A 273 13.64 -11.99 6.86
C GLN A 273 12.74 -10.76 6.72
N LYS A 274 13.30 -9.64 6.26
CA LYS A 274 12.58 -8.38 6.08
C LYS A 274 13.05 -7.68 4.83
N HIS A 275 12.11 -7.33 3.95
CA HIS A 275 12.42 -6.59 2.73
C HIS A 275 12.72 -5.11 3.05
N ALA A 276 13.71 -4.53 2.38
CA ALA A 276 14.00 -3.08 2.46
C ALA A 276 12.98 -2.20 1.72
N PHE A 277 12.11 -2.80 0.89
CA PHE A 277 11.09 -2.11 0.11
C PHE A 277 9.76 -2.20 0.86
N GLY A 278 8.99 -1.12 0.86
CA GLY A 278 7.69 -1.08 1.53
C GLY A 278 6.61 -1.80 0.72
N PHE A 279 6.00 -2.83 1.29
CA PHE A 279 4.78 -3.44 0.78
C PHE A 279 3.70 -3.23 1.82
N GLY A 280 2.65 -2.47 1.49
CA GLY A 280 1.69 -2.04 2.48
C GLY A 280 0.23 -2.22 2.11
N THR A 281 -0.62 -1.96 3.09
CA THR A 281 -2.06 -1.85 2.86
C THR A 281 -2.72 -0.86 3.84
N ALA A 282 -3.80 -0.23 3.40
CA ALA A 282 -4.73 0.41 4.32
C ALA A 282 -5.49 -0.65 5.14
N VAL A 283 -5.77 -0.33 6.41
CA VAL A 283 -6.62 -1.13 7.29
C VAL A 283 -7.65 -0.25 8.00
N ASP A 284 -8.76 -0.88 8.39
CA ASP A 284 -9.74 -0.30 9.29
C ASP A 284 -9.46 -0.79 10.72
N ALA A 285 -9.10 0.12 11.61
CA ALA A 285 -8.65 -0.22 12.96
C ALA A 285 -9.72 -0.95 13.78
N ALA A 286 -10.97 -0.50 13.67
CA ALA A 286 -12.09 -1.05 14.44
C ALA A 286 -12.39 -2.51 14.05
N THR A 287 -12.44 -2.82 12.77
CA THR A 287 -12.70 -4.18 12.29
C THR A 287 -11.51 -5.10 12.55
N MET A 288 -10.28 -4.62 12.31
CA MET A 288 -9.07 -5.41 12.54
C MET A 288 -8.92 -5.83 14.01
N MET A 289 -9.22 -4.94 14.96
CA MET A 289 -9.08 -5.24 16.39
C MET A 289 -10.30 -5.92 17.01
N LYS A 290 -11.37 -6.13 16.25
CA LYS A 290 -12.57 -6.80 16.75
C LYS A 290 -12.26 -8.24 17.15
N ASN A 291 -12.82 -8.68 18.28
CA ASN A 291 -12.71 -10.07 18.73
C ASN A 291 -13.77 -10.97 18.05
N THR A 292 -13.68 -11.09 16.73
CA THR A 292 -14.53 -11.97 15.89
C THR A 292 -13.64 -12.86 15.02
N ALA A 293 -14.24 -13.87 14.39
CA ALA A 293 -13.54 -14.69 13.40
C ALA A 293 -12.99 -13.85 12.23
N ASP A 294 -13.76 -12.87 11.75
CA ASP A 294 -13.29 -11.97 10.70
C ASP A 294 -12.17 -11.05 11.19
N GLY A 295 -12.23 -10.53 12.42
CA GLY A 295 -11.14 -9.74 12.98
C GLY A 295 -9.84 -10.56 13.13
N GLN A 296 -9.95 -11.84 13.48
CA GLN A 296 -8.79 -12.76 13.52
C GLN A 296 -8.21 -12.98 12.12
N LYS A 297 -9.05 -13.26 11.11
CA LYS A 297 -8.62 -13.43 9.72
C LYS A 297 -8.01 -12.15 9.16
N TYR A 298 -8.56 -10.98 9.51
CA TYR A 298 -8.01 -9.70 9.10
C TYR A 298 -6.59 -9.51 9.65
N ARG A 299 -6.39 -9.72 10.95
CA ARG A 299 -5.04 -9.65 11.55
C ARG A 299 -4.07 -10.64 10.89
N GLN A 300 -4.50 -11.87 10.62
CA GLN A 300 -3.69 -12.88 9.93
C GLN A 300 -3.33 -12.47 8.51
N ALA A 301 -4.28 -11.92 7.74
CA ALA A 301 -4.04 -11.45 6.38
C ALA A 301 -3.09 -10.24 6.33
N VAL A 302 -3.10 -9.38 7.36
CA VAL A 302 -2.19 -8.24 7.48
C VAL A 302 -0.77 -8.68 7.90
N THR A 303 -0.62 -9.81 8.60
CA THR A 303 0.67 -10.28 9.16
C THR A 303 1.18 -11.59 8.54
N ASN A 304 0.67 -12.01 7.39
CA ASN A 304 1.07 -13.26 6.71
C ASN A 304 2.38 -13.15 5.90
N GLY A 305 3.03 -11.98 5.90
CA GLY A 305 4.22 -11.69 5.10
C GLY A 305 3.96 -10.90 3.81
N ASP A 306 2.70 -10.67 3.42
CA ASP A 306 2.36 -9.85 2.24
C ASP A 306 2.61 -8.35 2.45
N PHE A 307 2.72 -7.92 3.72
CA PHE A 307 2.83 -6.53 4.11
C PHE A 307 3.87 -6.33 5.21
N ASN A 308 4.65 -5.25 5.12
CA ASN A 308 5.54 -4.73 6.15
C ASN A 308 5.22 -3.27 6.55
N GLN A 309 4.19 -2.67 5.95
CA GLN A 309 3.70 -1.32 6.21
C GLN A 309 2.16 -1.29 6.25
N VAL A 310 1.59 -0.42 7.09
CA VAL A 310 0.15 -0.20 7.19
C VAL A 310 -0.17 1.29 7.18
N THR A 311 -1.34 1.62 6.64
CA THR A 311 -1.99 2.94 6.80
C THR A 311 -3.35 2.74 7.46
N PHE A 312 -3.81 3.65 8.33
CA PHE A 312 -5.22 3.65 8.73
C PHE A 312 -6.05 4.38 7.69
N GLY A 313 -7.04 3.71 7.09
CA GLY A 313 -7.84 4.31 6.01
C GLY A 313 -8.64 5.55 6.46
N ASN A 314 -8.97 5.65 7.75
CA ASN A 314 -9.71 6.80 8.31
C ASN A 314 -9.28 7.23 9.72
N ASN A 315 -8.76 6.34 10.56
CA ASN A 315 -8.63 6.61 12.01
C ASN A 315 -7.58 7.69 12.38
N LEU A 316 -6.77 8.14 11.42
CA LEU A 316 -5.83 9.27 11.54
C LEU A 316 -6.22 10.47 10.63
N LYS A 317 -7.44 10.49 10.09
CA LYS A 317 -7.99 11.70 9.48
C LYS A 317 -8.49 12.63 10.58
N TRP A 318 -8.37 13.93 10.37
CA TRP A 318 -8.66 14.98 11.35
C TRP A 318 -9.91 14.71 12.21
N THR A 319 -11.06 14.46 11.61
CA THR A 319 -12.32 14.25 12.35
C THR A 319 -12.30 13.01 13.25
N HIS A 320 -11.57 11.97 12.86
CA HIS A 320 -11.41 10.74 13.65
C HIS A 320 -10.42 10.93 14.78
N TRP A 321 -9.32 11.66 14.55
CA TRP A 321 -8.33 11.96 15.58
C TRP A 321 -8.94 12.78 16.72
N GLU A 322 -9.73 13.81 16.40
CA GLU A 322 -10.37 14.67 17.41
C GLU A 322 -11.57 14.02 18.11
N ASN A 323 -12.05 12.88 17.61
CA ASN A 323 -12.97 12.02 18.35
C ASN A 323 -12.20 11.27 19.44
N THR A 324 -12.05 11.88 20.62
CA THR A 324 -11.26 11.32 21.73
C THR A 324 -11.68 9.91 22.15
N THR A 325 -12.97 9.56 22.01
CA THR A 325 -13.44 8.21 22.32
C THR A 325 -12.89 7.19 21.34
N GLU A 326 -12.98 7.47 20.04
CA GLU A 326 -12.39 6.61 19.00
C GLU A 326 -10.86 6.56 19.12
N ARG A 327 -10.23 7.72 19.30
CA ARG A 327 -8.78 7.84 19.47
C ARG A 327 -8.26 6.93 20.58
N ASP A 328 -8.86 7.04 21.77
CA ASP A 328 -8.35 6.37 22.97
C ASP A 328 -8.73 4.88 23.00
N THR A 329 -9.87 4.49 22.41
CA THR A 329 -10.38 3.10 22.48
C THR A 329 -10.10 2.25 21.25
N VAL A 330 -9.82 2.86 20.09
CA VAL A 330 -9.59 2.18 18.81
C VAL A 330 -8.24 2.58 18.22
N THR A 331 -8.01 3.86 17.92
CA THR A 331 -6.84 4.30 17.15
C THR A 331 -5.52 3.99 17.85
N LEU A 332 -5.32 4.47 19.08
CA LEU A 332 -4.05 4.28 19.81
C LEU A 332 -3.78 2.80 20.17
N PRO A 333 -4.76 2.01 20.65
CA PRO A 333 -4.56 0.57 20.86
C PRO A 333 -4.19 -0.18 19.59
N THR A 334 -4.82 0.15 18.46
CA THR A 334 -4.51 -0.48 17.17
C THR A 334 -3.13 -0.09 16.68
N LEU A 335 -2.76 1.19 16.76
CA LEU A 335 -1.43 1.66 16.38
C LEU A 335 -0.35 0.94 17.20
N LYS A 336 -0.57 0.80 18.51
CA LYS A 336 0.31 0.00 19.37
C LYS A 336 0.43 -1.44 18.88
N TRP A 337 -0.68 -2.10 18.54
CA TRP A 337 -0.65 -3.46 18.02
C TRP A 337 0.14 -3.55 16.71
N VAL A 338 -0.09 -2.63 15.75
CA VAL A 338 0.66 -2.56 14.48
C VAL A 338 2.16 -2.47 14.75
N ARG A 339 2.59 -1.61 15.69
CA ARG A 339 4.00 -1.50 16.09
C ARG A 339 4.52 -2.76 16.79
N GLU A 340 3.70 -3.43 17.60
CA GLU A 340 4.04 -4.74 18.22
C GLU A 340 4.19 -5.86 17.17
N GLN A 341 3.58 -5.72 15.98
CA GLN A 341 3.79 -6.66 14.85
C GLN A 341 5.01 -6.31 13.98
N GLY A 342 5.75 -5.26 14.30
CA GLY A 342 6.92 -4.82 13.52
C GLY A 342 6.59 -4.14 12.19
N LEU A 343 5.33 -3.70 12.02
CA LEU A 343 4.87 -3.03 10.80
C LEU A 343 5.14 -1.52 10.87
N ALA A 344 5.61 -0.95 9.75
CA ALA A 344 5.69 0.49 9.58
C ALA A 344 4.28 1.11 9.52
N MET A 345 4.15 2.37 9.93
CA MET A 345 2.88 3.11 9.93
C MET A 345 2.99 4.38 9.10
N ARG A 346 2.10 4.52 8.12
CA ARG A 346 1.84 5.77 7.42
C ARG A 346 0.67 6.50 8.06
N GLY A 347 0.90 7.76 8.45
CA GLY A 347 -0.10 8.66 8.96
C GLY A 347 -0.87 9.30 7.81
N HIS A 348 -2.16 8.95 7.69
CA HIS A 348 -3.05 9.45 6.67
C HIS A 348 -4.33 9.98 7.34
N ASN A 349 -4.52 11.30 7.42
CA ASN A 349 -3.66 12.40 6.95
C ASN A 349 -3.85 13.61 7.87
N LEU A 350 -2.89 14.54 7.87
CA LEU A 350 -2.99 15.74 8.73
C LEU A 350 -3.98 16.76 8.16
N ILE A 351 -3.93 17.03 6.85
CA ILE A 351 -4.81 18.02 6.20
C ILE A 351 -5.36 17.44 4.90
N TRP A 352 -6.67 17.18 4.89
CA TRP A 352 -7.44 17.02 3.66
C TRP A 352 -8.35 18.26 3.53
N PRO A 353 -7.98 19.27 2.73
CA PRO A 353 -8.56 20.62 2.78
C PRO A 353 -9.93 20.73 2.08
N SER A 354 -10.80 19.75 2.33
CA SER A 354 -12.18 19.66 1.86
C SER A 354 -13.13 19.92 3.01
N TRP A 355 -14.16 20.75 2.84
CA TRP A 355 -15.20 20.92 3.87
C TRP A 355 -15.89 19.61 4.27
N GLY A 356 -15.91 18.60 3.39
CA GLY A 356 -16.44 17.27 3.70
C GLY A 356 -15.53 16.42 4.59
N SER A 357 -14.24 16.73 4.64
CA SER A 357 -13.20 15.97 5.36
C SER A 357 -12.64 16.71 6.58
N LEU A 358 -12.92 18.01 6.70
CA LEU A 358 -12.54 18.86 7.83
C LEU A 358 -13.64 18.86 8.92
N PRO A 359 -13.29 19.11 10.19
CA PRO A 359 -14.27 19.40 11.22
C PRO A 359 -15.18 20.59 10.85
N ALA A 360 -16.47 20.46 11.14
CA ALA A 360 -17.49 21.44 10.74
C ALA A 360 -17.27 22.85 11.33
N ASP A 361 -16.53 22.98 12.43
CA ASP A 361 -16.22 24.28 13.04
C ASP A 361 -15.31 25.15 12.16
N LEU A 362 -14.43 24.57 11.34
CA LEU A 362 -13.53 25.34 10.46
C LEU A 362 -14.31 26.19 9.45
N GLN A 363 -15.43 25.68 8.92
CA GLN A 363 -16.25 26.45 7.98
C GLN A 363 -16.85 27.71 8.62
N GLY A 364 -17.10 27.68 9.94
CA GLY A 364 -17.52 28.86 10.70
C GLY A 364 -16.42 29.92 10.84
N LEU A 365 -15.15 29.54 10.69
CA LEU A 365 -13.99 30.40 10.79
C LEU A 365 -13.52 30.97 9.44
N GLN A 366 -14.17 30.64 8.32
CA GLN A 366 -13.72 31.03 6.96
C GLN A 366 -13.53 32.55 6.76
N ASN A 367 -14.24 33.38 7.54
CA ASN A 367 -14.14 34.84 7.50
C ASN A 367 -13.16 35.43 8.54
N ASP A 368 -12.57 34.60 9.40
CA ASP A 368 -11.56 34.97 10.41
C ASP A 368 -10.28 34.18 10.14
N LYS A 369 -9.48 34.68 9.19
CA LYS A 369 -8.23 34.00 8.77
C LYS A 369 -7.28 33.73 9.93
N PRO A 370 -7.04 34.66 10.89
CA PRO A 370 -6.24 34.36 12.07
C PRO A 370 -6.78 33.20 12.91
N ALA A 371 -8.09 33.17 13.20
CA ALA A 371 -8.69 32.09 13.98
C ALA A 371 -8.66 30.75 13.24
N LEU A 372 -8.97 30.75 11.94
CA LEU A 372 -8.88 29.57 11.09
C LEU A 372 -7.45 28.99 11.08
N ARG A 373 -6.44 29.84 10.89
CA ARG A 373 -5.03 29.43 10.92
C ARG A 373 -4.65 28.85 12.28
N ALA A 374 -5.01 29.52 13.38
CA ALA A 374 -4.72 29.02 14.72
C ALA A 374 -5.37 27.66 14.99
N ARG A 375 -6.59 27.44 14.47
CA ARG A 375 -7.31 26.16 14.58
C ARG A 375 -6.62 25.02 13.81
N ILE A 376 -6.06 25.31 12.64
CA ILE A 376 -5.27 24.37 11.84
C ILE A 376 -3.93 24.07 12.51
N ASP A 377 -3.20 25.10 12.93
CA ASP A 377 -1.91 24.96 13.60
C ASP A 377 -2.03 24.09 14.87
N ALA A 378 -3.10 24.28 15.65
CA ALA A 378 -3.38 23.50 16.85
C ALA A 378 -3.58 22.02 16.54
N HIS A 379 -4.31 21.68 15.47
CA HIS A 379 -4.54 20.29 15.07
C HIS A 379 -3.25 19.61 14.62
N ILE A 380 -2.50 20.21 13.69
CA ILE A 380 -1.25 19.64 13.18
C ILE A 380 -0.28 19.37 14.34
N THR A 381 -0.15 20.33 15.27
CA THR A 381 0.74 20.21 16.42
C THR A 381 0.28 19.12 17.40
N ASP A 382 -1.02 19.00 17.64
CA ASP A 382 -1.59 17.98 18.53
C ASP A 382 -1.39 16.56 17.99
N GLU A 383 -1.81 16.30 16.74
CA GLU A 383 -1.79 14.95 16.19
C GLU A 383 -0.36 14.45 15.90
N ALA A 384 0.41 15.19 15.12
CA ALA A 384 1.78 14.80 14.80
C ALA A 384 2.64 14.73 16.08
N GLY A 385 2.47 15.69 16.99
CA GLY A 385 3.18 15.71 18.27
C GLY A 385 2.84 14.49 19.14
N ALA A 386 1.56 14.14 19.27
CA ALA A 386 1.12 13.00 20.08
C ALA A 386 1.61 11.65 19.53
N LEU A 387 1.88 11.57 18.23
CA LEU A 387 2.28 10.34 17.54
C LEU A 387 3.78 10.28 17.19
N THR A 388 4.60 11.19 17.74
CA THR A 388 6.05 11.26 17.49
C THR A 388 6.73 9.89 17.58
N GLY A 389 7.31 9.43 16.46
CA GLY A 389 8.01 8.15 16.36
C GLY A 389 7.13 6.89 16.42
N ALA A 390 5.81 7.04 16.40
CA ALA A 390 4.86 5.95 16.16
C ALA A 390 4.40 5.88 14.70
N VAL A 391 4.59 6.97 13.95
CA VAL A 391 4.36 7.10 12.51
C VAL A 391 5.72 7.28 11.82
N ASP A 392 5.92 6.61 10.67
CA ASP A 392 7.16 6.64 9.91
C ASP A 392 7.12 7.68 8.76
N ASN A 393 5.93 7.97 8.23
CA ASN A 393 5.67 9.01 7.24
C ASN A 393 4.27 9.62 7.41
N TRP A 394 4.15 10.92 7.23
CA TRP A 394 2.90 11.68 7.29
C TRP A 394 2.51 12.20 5.92
N ASP A 395 1.28 11.90 5.51
CA ASP A 395 0.59 12.69 4.49
C ASP A 395 0.21 14.02 5.11
N VAL A 396 1.06 15.02 4.91
CA VAL A 396 0.84 16.36 5.48
C VAL A 396 -0.38 16.99 4.81
N VAL A 397 -0.45 16.88 3.48
CA VAL A 397 -1.58 17.38 2.69
C VAL A 397 -2.03 16.31 1.71
N ASN A 398 -3.33 16.04 1.69
CA ASN A 398 -3.99 15.11 0.79
C ASN A 398 -4.80 15.86 -0.26
N GLU A 399 -4.64 15.47 -1.53
CA GLU A 399 -5.46 15.92 -2.67
C GLU A 399 -5.55 17.45 -2.93
N PRO A 400 -4.48 18.26 -2.75
CA PRO A 400 -4.58 19.72 -2.86
C PRO A 400 -4.89 20.25 -4.27
N TYR A 401 -4.94 19.40 -5.30
CA TYR A 401 -5.45 19.79 -6.62
C TYR A 401 -6.98 19.85 -6.66
N SER A 402 -7.65 18.89 -6.03
CA SER A 402 -9.11 18.77 -6.06
C SER A 402 -9.75 19.47 -4.88
N GLU A 403 -9.11 19.36 -3.72
CA GLU A 403 -9.59 19.93 -2.48
C GLU A 403 -8.68 21.12 -2.14
N HIS A 404 -9.26 22.32 -2.08
CA HIS A 404 -8.47 23.54 -1.85
C HIS A 404 -9.23 24.62 -1.06
N ASN A 405 -10.22 24.22 -0.25
CA ASN A 405 -11.08 25.18 0.45
C ASN A 405 -10.30 26.08 1.42
N LEU A 406 -9.30 25.53 2.11
CA LEU A 406 -8.45 26.29 3.03
C LEU A 406 -7.50 27.24 2.28
N GLN A 407 -6.94 26.79 1.17
CA GLN A 407 -6.00 27.55 0.34
C GLN A 407 -6.69 28.72 -0.36
N ASP A 408 -7.95 28.57 -0.76
CA ASP A 408 -8.75 29.68 -1.33
C ASP A 408 -8.93 30.83 -0.33
N ILE A 409 -8.99 30.51 0.97
CA ILE A 409 -9.18 31.50 2.04
C ILE A 409 -7.83 32.06 2.51
N LEU A 410 -6.88 31.18 2.85
CA LEU A 410 -5.62 31.53 3.52
C LEU A 410 -4.51 31.92 2.52
N GLY A 411 -4.65 31.51 1.27
CA GLY A 411 -3.67 31.67 0.20
C GLY A 411 -2.93 30.37 -0.11
N PRO A 412 -2.40 30.22 -1.33
CA PRO A 412 -1.78 28.98 -1.80
C PRO A 412 -0.48 28.61 -1.07
N ASP A 413 0.20 29.58 -0.46
CA ASP A 413 1.47 29.35 0.26
C ASP A 413 1.24 28.88 1.72
N GLU A 414 0.00 28.82 2.18
CA GLU A 414 -0.34 28.30 3.51
C GLU A 414 0.14 26.84 3.69
N ILE A 415 0.13 26.05 2.61
CA ILE A 415 0.63 24.67 2.60
C ILE A 415 2.06 24.59 3.16
N ASN A 416 2.93 25.53 2.79
CA ASN A 416 4.33 25.53 3.24
C ASN A 416 4.45 25.56 4.77
N ARG A 417 3.54 26.30 5.43
CA ARG A 417 3.50 26.39 6.90
C ARG A 417 3.14 25.05 7.54
N TRP A 418 2.23 24.29 6.93
CA TRP A 418 1.79 23.00 7.47
C TRP A 418 2.93 21.98 7.48
N TYR A 419 3.76 21.95 6.44
CA TYR A 419 4.98 21.12 6.41
C TYR A 419 5.96 21.50 7.53
N VAL A 420 6.19 22.81 7.76
CA VAL A 420 7.06 23.27 8.85
C VAL A 420 6.53 22.83 10.21
N LEU A 421 5.22 22.99 10.45
CA LEU A 421 4.60 22.61 11.72
C LEU A 421 4.63 21.10 11.95
N ALA A 422 4.28 20.31 10.93
CA ALA A 422 4.30 18.86 11.01
C ALA A 422 5.71 18.33 11.29
N GLY A 423 6.72 18.81 10.57
CA GLY A 423 8.12 18.42 10.80
C GLY A 423 8.70 18.88 12.14
N GLN A 424 8.20 19.99 12.70
CA GLN A 424 8.55 20.41 14.06
C GLN A 424 7.87 19.56 15.14
N ALA A 425 6.63 19.14 14.89
CA ALA A 425 5.85 18.34 15.82
C ALA A 425 6.32 16.88 15.85
N ASP A 426 6.62 16.27 14.70
CA ASP A 426 7.20 14.93 14.59
C ASP A 426 8.47 14.94 13.71
N PRO A 427 9.64 15.23 14.29
CA PRO A 427 10.90 15.26 13.56
C PRO A 427 11.43 13.86 13.17
N LYS A 428 10.72 12.78 13.50
CA LYS A 428 11.12 11.39 13.18
C LYS A 428 10.39 10.83 11.95
N ALA A 429 9.23 11.38 11.61
CA ALA A 429 8.45 10.97 10.45
C ALA A 429 8.88 11.74 9.20
N ARG A 430 8.80 11.10 8.03
CA ARG A 430 8.98 11.79 6.74
C ARG A 430 7.71 12.58 6.38
N MET A 431 7.86 13.79 5.87
CA MET A 431 6.74 14.61 5.42
C MET A 431 6.44 14.40 3.93
N VAL A 432 5.24 13.95 3.60
CA VAL A 432 4.85 13.53 2.25
C VAL A 432 3.66 14.34 1.72
N LEU A 433 3.71 14.69 0.43
CA LEU A 433 2.56 15.17 -0.33
C LEU A 433 1.85 13.97 -0.96
N ASN A 434 0.53 13.80 -0.78
CA ASN A 434 -0.21 12.70 -1.39
C ASN A 434 -1.31 13.24 -2.31
N ASP A 435 -1.41 12.67 -3.52
CA ASP A 435 -2.48 13.00 -4.47
C ASP A 435 -2.70 11.86 -5.48
N TYR A 436 -3.90 11.83 -6.07
CA TYR A 436 -4.26 10.96 -7.19
C TYR A 436 -4.02 11.62 -8.54
N GLY A 437 -4.30 10.91 -9.64
CA GLY A 437 -4.29 11.47 -10.99
C GLY A 437 -2.88 11.76 -11.54
N LEU A 438 -1.85 11.19 -10.92
CA LEU A 438 -0.44 11.39 -11.25
C LEU A 438 0.05 10.33 -12.23
N VAL A 439 -0.43 9.10 -12.11
CA VAL A 439 -0.08 7.93 -12.96
C VAL A 439 -1.30 7.27 -13.60
N GLU A 440 -2.50 7.68 -13.21
CA GLU A 440 -3.79 7.14 -13.63
C GLU A 440 -4.27 7.76 -14.95
N ASN A 441 -5.44 7.32 -15.44
CA ASN A 441 -6.14 7.86 -16.61
C ASN A 441 -5.27 7.92 -17.87
N ASN A 442 -4.64 6.78 -18.21
CA ASN A 442 -3.70 6.65 -19.32
C ASN A 442 -2.45 7.55 -19.23
N GLY A 443 -2.18 8.14 -18.06
CA GLY A 443 -1.12 9.13 -17.88
C GLY A 443 -1.46 10.52 -18.43
N TRP A 444 -2.73 10.81 -18.74
CA TRP A 444 -3.13 11.99 -19.51
C TRP A 444 -3.76 13.12 -18.69
N SER A 445 -3.81 13.01 -17.36
CA SER A 445 -4.31 14.05 -16.43
C SER A 445 -3.34 15.25 -16.32
N LYS A 446 -2.95 15.84 -17.44
CA LYS A 446 -1.82 16.79 -17.58
C LYS A 446 -1.90 17.96 -16.60
N ARG A 447 -3.09 18.54 -16.43
CA ARG A 447 -3.31 19.71 -15.56
C ARG A 447 -3.06 19.36 -14.09
N HIS A 448 -3.61 18.25 -13.63
CA HIS A 448 -3.40 17.69 -12.29
C HIS A 448 -1.91 17.39 -12.05
N GLN A 449 -1.29 16.66 -12.99
CA GLN A 449 0.13 16.31 -12.93
C GLN A 449 1.03 17.55 -12.86
N ASP A 450 0.75 18.58 -13.66
CA ASP A 450 1.50 19.84 -13.65
C ASP A 450 1.32 20.59 -12.33
N TYR A 451 0.11 20.64 -11.79
CA TYR A 451 -0.18 21.30 -10.53
C TYR A 451 0.63 20.67 -9.40
N ILE A 452 0.58 19.35 -9.25
CA ILE A 452 1.26 18.64 -8.16
C ILE A 452 2.76 18.66 -8.32
N TYR A 453 3.29 18.48 -9.54
CA TYR A 453 4.72 18.63 -9.80
C TYR A 453 5.22 20.03 -9.38
N ASN A 454 4.50 21.08 -9.76
CA ASN A 454 4.89 22.46 -9.45
C ASN A 454 4.70 22.80 -7.96
N LEU A 455 3.69 22.23 -7.30
CA LEU A 455 3.51 22.39 -5.85
C LEU A 455 4.65 21.73 -5.09
N ALA A 456 4.95 20.45 -5.35
CA ALA A 456 6.06 19.74 -4.71
C ALA A 456 7.40 20.45 -4.96
N LYS A 457 7.65 20.88 -6.20
CA LYS A 457 8.83 21.67 -6.56
C LYS A 457 8.92 22.96 -5.76
N ARG A 458 7.83 23.72 -5.63
CA ARG A 458 7.80 24.99 -4.90
C ARG A 458 8.10 24.79 -3.41
N ILE A 459 7.49 23.78 -2.79
CA ILE A 459 7.72 23.46 -1.37
C ILE A 459 9.21 23.10 -1.18
N LYS A 460 9.74 22.21 -2.03
CA LYS A 460 11.14 21.77 -1.96
C LYS A 460 12.14 22.91 -2.20
N ASP A 461 12.00 23.66 -3.29
CA ASP A 461 12.90 24.76 -3.65
C ASP A 461 12.82 25.92 -2.65
N GLY A 462 11.68 26.07 -1.96
CA GLY A 462 11.48 27.02 -0.87
C GLY A 462 12.18 26.63 0.45
N GLY A 463 12.79 25.45 0.54
CA GLY A 463 13.47 24.95 1.73
C GLY A 463 12.53 24.44 2.82
N TYR A 464 11.27 24.14 2.49
CA TYR A 464 10.30 23.55 3.40
C TYR A 464 10.48 22.02 3.46
N PRO A 465 10.16 21.37 4.60
CA PRO A 465 10.50 19.98 4.83
C PRO A 465 9.54 19.04 4.10
N ILE A 466 9.59 18.97 2.78
CA ILE A 466 8.96 17.91 1.97
C ILE A 466 10.01 16.85 1.67
N GLU A 467 9.68 15.60 1.96
CA GLU A 467 10.62 14.47 1.94
C GLU A 467 10.13 13.28 1.12
N GLY A 468 8.95 13.38 0.50
CA GLY A 468 8.42 12.36 -0.41
C GLY A 468 7.21 12.84 -1.19
N LEU A 469 6.86 12.08 -2.24
CA LEU A 469 5.64 12.25 -3.03
C LEU A 469 4.88 10.92 -3.11
N GLY A 470 3.68 10.91 -2.54
CA GLY A 470 2.70 9.83 -2.64
C GLY A 470 1.90 9.93 -3.93
N LEU A 471 1.78 8.80 -4.62
CA LEU A 471 0.98 8.60 -5.82
C LEU A 471 -0.17 7.66 -5.42
N GLU A 472 -1.39 8.18 -5.18
CA GLU A 472 -2.50 7.35 -4.66
C GLU A 472 -2.73 6.11 -5.52
N SER A 473 -2.67 6.25 -6.85
CA SER A 473 -2.70 5.11 -7.78
C SER A 473 -4.06 4.41 -7.81
N HIS A 474 -5.15 5.19 -7.75
CA HIS A 474 -6.54 4.70 -7.84
C HIS A 474 -6.97 4.53 -9.30
N PHE A 475 -6.79 3.34 -9.87
CA PHE A 475 -7.12 3.07 -11.27
C PHE A 475 -8.59 2.70 -11.46
N SER A 476 -9.17 3.26 -12.52
CA SER A 476 -10.38 2.70 -13.13
C SER A 476 -10.01 1.71 -14.24
N ALA A 477 -10.88 0.74 -14.49
CA ALA A 477 -10.74 -0.17 -15.62
C ALA A 477 -10.81 0.53 -16.99
N LEU A 478 -11.31 1.76 -17.06
CA LEU A 478 -11.66 2.42 -18.33
C LEU A 478 -10.43 2.81 -19.15
N GLN A 479 -9.36 3.24 -18.46
CA GLN A 479 -8.09 3.66 -19.07
C GLN A 479 -6.90 3.30 -18.17
N PRO A 480 -6.55 2.01 -18.03
CA PRO A 480 -5.34 1.61 -17.32
C PRO A 480 -4.12 2.17 -18.05
N THR A 481 -3.15 2.72 -17.32
CA THR A 481 -1.98 3.37 -17.91
C THR A 481 -0.95 2.32 -18.33
N PRO A 482 -0.46 2.34 -19.59
CA PRO A 482 0.59 1.43 -20.03
C PRO A 482 1.84 1.50 -19.14
N PRO A 483 2.50 0.37 -18.84
CA PRO A 483 3.67 0.35 -17.94
C PRO A 483 4.79 1.31 -18.35
N GLU A 484 5.13 1.41 -19.65
CA GLU A 484 6.19 2.34 -20.09
C GLU A 484 5.81 3.82 -19.90
N GLU A 485 4.51 4.15 -19.98
CA GLU A 485 4.01 5.49 -19.66
C GLU A 485 4.09 5.75 -18.15
N VAL A 486 3.72 4.76 -17.31
CA VAL A 486 3.93 4.83 -15.86
C VAL A 486 5.40 5.12 -15.55
N TYR A 487 6.34 4.40 -16.18
CA TYR A 487 7.78 4.62 -15.97
C TYR A 487 8.23 6.01 -16.39
N THR A 488 7.67 6.55 -17.48
CA THR A 488 7.95 7.93 -17.93
C THR A 488 7.47 8.96 -16.91
N LEU A 489 6.28 8.77 -16.34
CA LEU A 489 5.74 9.64 -15.29
C LEU A 489 6.55 9.52 -13.99
N LEU A 490 6.97 8.32 -13.60
CA LEU A 490 7.85 8.11 -12.45
C LEU A 490 9.18 8.88 -12.62
N ASN A 491 9.83 8.81 -13.78
CA ASN A 491 11.04 9.59 -14.07
C ASN A 491 10.80 11.10 -13.95
N ARG A 492 9.65 11.57 -14.42
CA ARG A 492 9.26 12.98 -14.28
C ARG A 492 9.20 13.36 -12.80
N TYR A 493 8.50 12.61 -11.95
CA TYR A 493 8.40 12.93 -10.54
C TYR A 493 9.71 12.73 -9.78
N ALA A 494 10.49 11.70 -10.11
CA ALA A 494 11.82 11.45 -9.55
C ALA A 494 12.81 12.59 -9.84
N SER A 495 12.62 13.36 -10.92
CA SER A 495 13.42 14.58 -11.19
C SER A 495 13.31 15.65 -10.09
N LEU A 496 12.27 15.57 -9.23
CA LEU A 496 12.16 16.40 -8.04
C LEU A 496 13.15 15.98 -6.95
N GLY A 497 13.85 14.85 -7.08
CA GLY A 497 14.77 14.31 -6.07
C GLY A 497 14.06 14.00 -4.75
N LEU A 498 12.83 13.49 -4.84
CA LEU A 498 12.02 12.99 -3.74
C LEU A 498 11.76 11.50 -3.96
N PRO A 499 11.80 10.66 -2.91
CA PRO A 499 11.33 9.29 -3.02
C PRO A 499 9.84 9.26 -3.35
N LEU A 500 9.44 8.28 -4.13
CA LEU A 500 8.07 8.06 -4.59
C LEU A 500 7.46 6.85 -3.88
N GLU A 501 6.21 6.96 -3.46
CA GLU A 501 5.47 5.85 -2.89
C GLU A 501 4.14 5.72 -3.65
N ALA A 502 3.78 4.51 -4.09
CA ALA A 502 2.40 4.24 -4.45
C ALA A 502 1.63 3.94 -3.18
N THR A 503 0.64 4.75 -2.86
CA THR A 503 0.15 4.87 -1.49
C THR A 503 -1.19 4.17 -1.28
N GLU A 504 -2.00 4.06 -2.33
CA GLU A 504 -3.42 3.64 -2.25
C GLU A 504 -3.82 2.77 -3.45
N PHE A 505 -2.87 2.01 -4.01
CA PHE A 505 -3.04 1.29 -5.26
C PHE A 505 -4.27 0.37 -5.24
N ASP A 506 -5.16 0.60 -6.20
CA ASP A 506 -6.17 -0.35 -6.59
C ASP A 506 -6.54 -0.19 -8.07
N ILE A 507 -7.20 -1.22 -8.61
CA ILE A 507 -7.88 -1.12 -9.90
C ILE A 507 -9.30 -1.67 -9.77
N THR A 508 -10.27 -0.77 -9.94
CA THR A 508 -11.70 -1.11 -9.86
C THR A 508 -12.17 -1.71 -11.17
N THR A 509 -12.46 -3.01 -11.18
CA THR A 509 -13.02 -3.72 -12.35
C THR A 509 -13.75 -5.01 -11.94
N ALA A 510 -14.76 -5.41 -12.73
CA ALA A 510 -15.37 -6.74 -12.64
C ALA A 510 -14.58 -7.80 -13.43
N ASP A 511 -13.73 -7.39 -14.38
CA ASP A 511 -12.84 -8.28 -15.11
C ASP A 511 -11.64 -8.66 -14.23
N ARG A 512 -11.77 -9.82 -13.58
CA ARG A 512 -10.74 -10.35 -12.65
C ARG A 512 -9.41 -10.64 -13.34
N GLN A 513 -9.39 -10.92 -14.64
CA GLN A 513 -8.14 -11.18 -15.36
C GLN A 513 -7.44 -9.87 -15.70
N LEU A 514 -8.18 -8.85 -16.16
CA LEU A 514 -7.63 -7.50 -16.31
C LEU A 514 -7.07 -6.98 -14.99
N GLN A 515 -7.80 -7.19 -13.88
CA GLN A 515 -7.35 -6.82 -12.54
C GLN A 515 -6.01 -7.48 -12.20
N ALA A 516 -5.90 -8.80 -12.36
CA ALA A 516 -4.67 -9.54 -12.05
C ALA A 516 -3.50 -9.13 -12.95
N ASP A 517 -3.73 -8.97 -14.26
CA ASP A 517 -2.70 -8.55 -15.20
C ASP A 517 -2.17 -7.16 -14.86
N TYR A 518 -3.08 -6.20 -14.61
CA TYR A 518 -2.67 -4.84 -14.27
C TYR A 518 -2.00 -4.75 -12.90
N THR A 519 -2.46 -5.51 -11.90
CA THR A 519 -1.75 -5.63 -10.62
C THR A 519 -0.32 -6.14 -10.83
N ARG A 520 -0.11 -7.20 -11.62
CA ARG A 520 1.24 -7.71 -11.93
C ARG A 520 2.09 -6.62 -12.55
N ASP A 521 1.56 -5.96 -13.57
CA ASP A 521 2.34 -5.07 -14.42
C ASP A 521 2.65 -3.73 -13.74
N PHE A 522 1.69 -3.17 -13.02
CA PHE A 522 1.86 -1.96 -12.23
C PHE A 522 2.86 -2.18 -11.09
N LEU A 523 2.74 -3.27 -10.33
CA LEU A 523 3.70 -3.58 -9.26
C LEU A 523 5.12 -3.76 -9.82
N THR A 524 5.26 -4.49 -10.92
CA THR A 524 6.56 -4.76 -11.55
C THR A 524 7.23 -3.48 -12.02
N ILE A 525 6.51 -2.59 -12.70
CA ILE A 525 7.11 -1.38 -13.23
C ILE A 525 7.51 -0.41 -12.13
N LEU A 526 6.70 -0.25 -11.07
CA LEU A 526 7.05 0.54 -9.90
C LEU A 526 8.24 -0.04 -9.14
N PHE A 527 8.23 -1.34 -8.87
CA PHE A 527 9.34 -2.01 -8.18
C PHE A 527 10.65 -1.90 -8.98
N SER A 528 10.59 -1.81 -10.31
CA SER A 528 11.77 -1.61 -11.16
C SER A 528 12.35 -0.19 -11.16
N HIS A 529 11.65 0.81 -10.62
CA HIS A 529 12.11 2.22 -10.66
C HIS A 529 12.92 2.56 -9.40
N PRO A 530 14.16 3.07 -9.49
CA PRO A 530 15.05 3.24 -8.32
C PRO A 530 14.49 4.16 -7.24
N ASP A 531 13.82 5.26 -7.61
CA ASP A 531 13.28 6.23 -6.65
C ASP A 531 11.93 5.83 -6.03
N VAL A 532 11.30 4.74 -6.47
CA VAL A 532 10.11 4.21 -5.79
C VAL A 532 10.57 3.43 -4.56
N THR A 533 9.97 3.68 -3.40
CA THR A 533 10.38 3.04 -2.12
C THR A 533 9.31 2.18 -1.48
N ALA A 534 8.04 2.38 -1.84
CA ALA A 534 6.93 1.58 -1.33
C ALA A 534 5.77 1.48 -2.32
N ILE A 535 5.01 0.38 -2.21
CA ILE A 535 3.71 0.20 -2.85
C ILE A 535 2.71 -0.30 -1.81
N SER A 536 1.57 0.37 -1.68
CA SER A 536 0.51 0.02 -0.75
C SER A 536 -0.84 -0.10 -1.44
N THR A 537 -1.66 -1.08 -1.07
CA THR A 537 -3.06 -1.18 -1.50
C THR A 537 -3.99 -0.37 -0.58
N PHE A 538 -5.14 0.10 -1.06
CA PHE A 538 -6.11 0.79 -0.19
C PHE A 538 -7.20 -0.13 0.41
N GLY A 539 -6.75 -1.19 1.08
CA GLY A 539 -7.59 -2.20 1.72
C GLY A 539 -7.49 -3.57 1.07
N ILE A 540 -7.91 -4.62 1.79
CA ILE A 540 -7.70 -6.01 1.34
C ILE A 540 -8.99 -6.82 1.20
N TRP A 541 -10.08 -6.50 1.89
CA TRP A 541 -11.23 -7.40 2.04
C TRP A 541 -12.53 -6.81 1.49
N GLU A 542 -13.25 -7.56 0.65
CA GLU A 542 -14.50 -7.12 -0.01
C GLU A 542 -15.55 -6.52 0.95
N ASN A 543 -15.69 -7.06 2.16
CA ASN A 543 -16.68 -6.54 3.12
C ASN A 543 -16.19 -5.31 3.90
N ASN A 544 -14.93 -4.92 3.74
CA ASN A 544 -14.35 -3.79 4.46
C ASN A 544 -13.26 -3.09 3.64
N ILE A 545 -13.70 -2.48 2.54
CA ILE A 545 -12.93 -1.66 1.64
C ILE A 545 -13.89 -0.64 1.02
N TRP A 546 -13.38 0.51 0.58
CA TRP A 546 -14.19 1.55 -0.05
C TRP A 546 -14.87 1.09 -1.35
N ASN A 547 -14.27 0.14 -2.06
CA ASN A 547 -14.85 -0.50 -3.23
C ASN A 547 -14.55 -2.02 -3.27
N PRO A 548 -15.55 -2.90 -3.11
CA PRO A 548 -15.34 -4.35 -3.09
C PRO A 548 -14.67 -4.90 -4.35
N LEU A 549 -14.86 -4.25 -5.51
CA LEU A 549 -14.23 -4.69 -6.76
C LEU A 549 -12.70 -4.60 -6.68
N ALA A 550 -12.15 -3.67 -5.89
CA ALA A 550 -10.70 -3.46 -5.72
C ALA A 550 -10.01 -4.47 -4.78
N ALA A 551 -10.76 -5.18 -3.93
CA ALA A 551 -10.18 -6.01 -2.86
C ALA A 551 -9.23 -7.12 -3.36
N LEU A 552 -8.33 -7.56 -2.49
CA LEU A 552 -7.46 -8.74 -2.70
C LEU A 552 -8.15 -10.05 -2.28
N TYR A 553 -9.05 -9.99 -1.31
CA TYR A 553 -9.81 -11.13 -0.78
C TYR A 553 -11.30 -10.97 -1.07
N ASN A 554 -11.94 -12.06 -1.50
CA ASN A 554 -13.39 -12.14 -1.57
C ASN A 554 -14.02 -12.02 -0.16
N ALA A 555 -15.33 -11.81 -0.10
CA ALA A 555 -16.08 -11.68 1.15
C ALA A 555 -15.89 -12.87 2.12
N ASP A 556 -15.61 -14.07 1.60
CA ASP A 556 -15.37 -15.29 2.38
C ASP A 556 -13.90 -15.52 2.81
N TRP A 557 -13.01 -14.56 2.49
CA TRP A 557 -11.56 -14.60 2.66
C TRP A 557 -10.80 -15.52 1.70
N SER A 558 -11.43 -16.03 0.64
CA SER A 558 -10.69 -16.64 -0.46
C SER A 558 -9.93 -15.55 -1.24
N LEU A 559 -8.69 -15.83 -1.63
CA LEU A 559 -7.86 -14.88 -2.37
C LEU A 559 -8.38 -14.70 -3.80
N LYS A 560 -8.46 -13.46 -4.29
CA LYS A 560 -8.76 -13.15 -5.69
C LYS A 560 -7.51 -13.29 -6.56
N PRO A 561 -7.64 -13.41 -7.90
CA PRO A 561 -6.48 -13.53 -8.78
C PRO A 561 -5.43 -12.41 -8.63
N ASN A 562 -5.85 -11.17 -8.41
CA ASN A 562 -4.95 -10.04 -8.12
C ASN A 562 -4.27 -10.14 -6.75
N GLY A 563 -4.98 -10.66 -5.73
CA GLY A 563 -4.38 -10.99 -4.44
C GLY A 563 -3.32 -12.09 -4.55
N GLN A 564 -3.56 -13.10 -5.40
CA GLN A 564 -2.57 -14.15 -5.67
C GLN A 564 -1.32 -13.59 -6.35
N VAL A 565 -1.50 -12.70 -7.32
CA VAL A 565 -0.40 -11.98 -7.97
C VAL A 565 0.42 -11.18 -6.95
N TRP A 566 -0.23 -10.40 -6.08
CA TRP A 566 0.45 -9.67 -5.01
C TRP A 566 1.29 -10.61 -4.14
N HIS A 567 0.65 -11.64 -3.59
CA HIS A 567 1.31 -12.62 -2.71
C HIS A 567 2.51 -13.30 -3.38
N ASP A 568 2.36 -13.75 -4.62
CA ASP A 568 3.43 -14.45 -5.35
C ASP A 568 4.58 -13.52 -5.73
N LEU A 569 4.29 -12.25 -6.05
CA LEU A 569 5.35 -11.27 -6.30
C LEU A 569 6.13 -10.97 -5.02
N VAL A 570 5.46 -10.64 -3.92
CA VAL A 570 6.11 -10.18 -2.68
C VAL A 570 6.83 -11.31 -1.95
N THR A 571 6.18 -12.47 -1.78
CA THR A 571 6.68 -13.53 -0.87
C THR A 571 7.47 -14.63 -1.57
N LYS A 572 7.48 -14.64 -2.92
CA LYS A 572 8.15 -15.69 -3.70
C LYS A 572 9.09 -15.10 -4.75
N THR A 573 8.60 -14.21 -5.60
CA THR A 573 9.37 -13.69 -6.74
C THR A 573 10.40 -12.66 -6.31
N TRP A 574 10.01 -11.75 -5.42
CA TRP A 574 10.84 -10.69 -4.85
C TRP A 574 11.31 -11.05 -3.43
N TRP A 575 11.61 -12.33 -3.22
CA TRP A 575 12.08 -12.85 -1.94
C TRP A 575 13.33 -13.70 -2.14
N THR A 576 14.33 -13.52 -1.28
CA THR A 576 15.55 -14.32 -1.36
C THR A 576 15.48 -15.49 -0.38
N ASN A 577 15.55 -16.68 -0.94
CA ASN A 577 15.80 -17.93 -0.21
C ASN A 577 16.84 -18.70 -1.03
N ALA A 578 18.11 -18.36 -0.80
CA ALA A 578 19.23 -18.85 -1.60
C ALA A 578 20.09 -19.80 -0.77
N SER A 579 20.51 -20.91 -1.35
CA SER A 579 21.46 -21.83 -0.71
C SER A 579 22.50 -22.35 -1.69
N GLY A 580 23.64 -22.77 -1.15
CA GLY A 580 24.70 -23.38 -1.92
C GLY A 580 25.82 -23.86 -1.01
N ALA A 581 26.95 -24.21 -1.60
CA ALA A 581 28.15 -24.59 -0.87
C ALA A 581 29.27 -23.59 -1.13
N THR A 582 30.15 -23.41 -0.16
CA THR A 582 31.36 -22.61 -0.33
C THR A 582 32.32 -23.23 -1.35
N ASP A 583 33.00 -22.38 -2.09
CA ASP A 583 34.06 -22.77 -3.03
C ASP A 583 35.38 -23.11 -2.31
N THR A 584 36.45 -23.38 -3.07
CA THR A 584 37.77 -23.69 -2.51
C THR A 584 38.41 -22.56 -1.72
N SER A 585 37.92 -21.32 -1.89
CA SER A 585 38.33 -20.14 -1.13
C SER A 585 37.43 -19.91 0.09
N GLY A 586 36.53 -20.84 0.41
CA GLY A 586 35.60 -20.73 1.53
C GLY A 586 34.44 -19.79 1.24
N ASP A 587 34.25 -19.33 0.00
CA ASP A 587 33.25 -18.33 -0.31
C ASP A 587 31.98 -18.95 -0.88
N TYR A 588 30.84 -18.52 -0.34
CA TYR A 588 29.55 -18.63 -1.00
C TYR A 588 29.10 -17.24 -1.45
N ARG A 589 28.71 -17.11 -2.71
CA ARG A 589 28.26 -15.85 -3.31
C ARG A 589 26.84 -16.01 -3.84
N THR A 590 25.98 -15.05 -3.52
CA THR A 590 24.64 -14.95 -4.08
C THR A 590 24.28 -13.49 -4.33
N ARG A 591 23.29 -13.25 -5.17
CA ARG A 591 22.73 -11.92 -5.40
C ARG A 591 21.29 -11.90 -4.90
N GLY A 592 21.06 -11.22 -3.80
CA GLY A 592 19.80 -11.23 -3.07
C GLY A 592 19.10 -9.87 -3.04
N PHE A 593 17.79 -9.88 -2.86
CA PHE A 593 16.96 -8.69 -2.65
C PHE A 593 17.40 -7.89 -1.42
N LEU A 594 17.30 -6.56 -1.48
CA LEU A 594 17.69 -5.70 -0.37
C LEU A 594 16.81 -5.91 0.86
N GLY A 595 17.43 -5.99 2.03
CA GLY A 595 16.75 -6.24 3.29
C GLY A 595 17.64 -6.85 4.37
N ASP A 596 17.00 -7.42 5.38
CA ASP A 596 17.65 -8.08 6.51
C ASP A 596 17.59 -9.60 6.32
N TYR A 597 18.72 -10.28 6.52
CA TYR A 597 18.91 -11.71 6.28
C TYR A 597 19.28 -12.45 7.56
N LEU A 598 18.84 -13.70 7.63
CA LEU A 598 19.45 -14.73 8.46
C LEU A 598 20.29 -15.65 7.56
N VAL A 599 21.60 -15.62 7.75
CA VAL A 599 22.54 -16.54 7.10
C VAL A 599 22.79 -17.72 8.02
N THR A 600 22.57 -18.93 7.55
CA THR A 600 22.87 -20.18 8.24
C THR A 600 23.99 -20.91 7.50
N VAL A 601 25.06 -21.27 8.21
CA VAL A 601 26.21 -22.01 7.67
C VAL A 601 26.30 -23.35 8.37
N THR A 602 26.48 -24.43 7.60
CA THR A 602 26.66 -25.78 8.12
C THR A 602 27.93 -26.39 7.55
N ALA A 603 28.92 -26.67 8.40
CA ALA A 603 30.17 -27.33 8.03
C ALA A 603 30.48 -28.45 9.03
N GLY A 604 30.97 -29.60 8.56
CA GLY A 604 31.36 -30.71 9.44
C GLY A 604 30.26 -31.29 10.34
N GLY A 605 28.98 -30.95 10.10
CA GLY A 605 27.84 -31.36 10.94
C GLY A 605 27.40 -30.32 11.99
N ALA A 606 28.14 -29.22 12.13
CA ALA A 606 27.84 -28.08 13.00
C ALA A 606 27.05 -26.98 12.27
N THR A 607 26.30 -26.14 12.98
CA THR A 607 25.53 -25.03 12.38
C THR A 607 25.75 -23.69 13.07
N GLU A 608 26.08 -22.68 12.27
CA GLU A 608 26.31 -21.29 12.68
C GLU A 608 25.28 -20.35 12.04
N ARG A 609 24.95 -19.24 12.71
CA ARG A 609 24.00 -18.24 12.22
C ARG A 609 24.55 -16.82 12.32
N ALA A 610 24.28 -16.00 11.31
CA ALA A 610 24.65 -14.60 11.27
C ALA A 610 23.52 -13.74 10.70
N HIS A 611 23.23 -12.62 11.35
CA HIS A 611 22.29 -11.62 10.84
C HIS A 611 23.01 -10.63 9.94
N VAL A 612 22.44 -10.36 8.77
CA VAL A 612 23.06 -9.49 7.75
C VAL A 612 22.08 -8.46 7.25
N ARG A 613 22.39 -7.18 7.46
CA ARG A 613 21.62 -6.05 6.92
C ARG A 613 22.21 -5.58 5.59
N MET A 614 21.38 -5.57 4.54
CA MET A 614 21.71 -5.11 3.19
C MET A 614 20.72 -4.02 2.73
N PRO A 615 20.89 -2.76 3.18
CA PRO A 615 19.93 -1.70 2.91
C PRO A 615 20.09 -1.06 1.51
N SER A 616 21.19 -1.36 0.81
CA SER A 616 21.50 -0.82 -0.52
C SER A 616 22.17 -1.86 -1.41
N ASN A 617 22.18 -1.62 -2.72
CA ASN A 617 22.77 -2.50 -3.73
C ASN A 617 24.31 -2.49 -3.76
N GLY A 618 24.98 -1.81 -2.82
CA GLY A 618 26.45 -1.82 -2.69
C GLY A 618 27.05 -3.16 -2.28
N GLY A 619 26.20 -4.15 -1.97
CA GLY A 619 26.62 -5.49 -1.57
C GLY A 619 27.15 -5.58 -0.14
N LYS A 620 27.37 -6.80 0.32
CA LYS A 620 27.87 -7.10 1.67
C LYS A 620 28.72 -8.35 1.65
N THR A 621 29.87 -8.29 2.33
CA THR A 621 30.66 -9.48 2.66
C THR A 621 30.62 -9.67 4.17
N ILE A 622 30.38 -10.90 4.62
CA ILE A 622 30.47 -11.30 6.01
C ILE A 622 31.41 -12.51 6.13
N THR A 623 32.07 -12.64 7.28
CA THR A 623 32.86 -13.82 7.63
C THR A 623 32.12 -14.62 8.70
N VAL A 624 31.98 -15.92 8.47
CA VAL A 624 31.39 -16.87 9.44
C VAL A 624 32.46 -17.90 9.78
N VAL A 625 32.73 -18.10 11.07
CA VAL A 625 33.67 -19.12 11.52
C VAL A 625 32.90 -20.42 11.73
N ALA A 626 33.22 -21.49 10.99
CA ALA A 626 32.58 -22.80 11.06
C ALA A 626 33.63 -23.92 11.04
N ASP A 627 34.15 -24.30 12.21
CA ASP A 627 35.28 -25.22 12.36
C ASP A 627 34.89 -26.71 12.49
N GLY A 628 33.65 -27.06 12.10
CA GLY A 628 33.13 -28.43 12.19
C GLY A 628 32.82 -28.90 13.60
N LYS A 629 32.98 -28.03 14.59
CA LYS A 629 32.35 -28.12 15.90
C LYS A 629 31.18 -27.13 15.88
N ASP A 630 30.06 -27.43 16.54
CA ASP A 630 29.19 -26.31 16.96
C ASP A 630 30.16 -25.36 17.66
N SER A 631 30.19 -24.07 17.33
CA SER A 631 31.00 -23.12 18.08
C SER A 631 30.88 -23.48 19.55
N ASP A 632 32.02 -23.67 20.22
CA ASP A 632 31.97 -23.94 21.65
C ASP A 632 31.27 -22.78 22.37
N ASP A 633 31.05 -21.64 21.70
CA ASP A 633 30.08 -20.60 22.02
C ASP A 633 28.73 -20.75 21.29
N LYS A 634 28.02 -21.84 21.54
CA LYS A 634 26.64 -22.00 21.06
C LYS A 634 25.77 -20.94 21.73
N GLU A 635 25.24 -20.00 20.95
CA GLU A 635 24.20 -19.12 21.43
C GLU A 635 22.98 -19.97 21.85
N LEU A 636 22.67 -19.92 23.14
CA LEU A 636 21.63 -20.72 23.76
C LEU A 636 20.29 -20.00 23.84
N LEU A 637 20.27 -18.69 23.60
CA LEU A 637 19.04 -17.92 23.44
C LEU A 637 18.54 -18.05 21.99
N ALA A 638 17.28 -18.40 21.84
CA ALA A 638 16.70 -18.68 20.52
C ALA A 638 16.32 -17.41 19.75
N ASN A 639 16.20 -16.28 20.46
CA ASN A 639 15.90 -14.96 19.93
C ASN A 639 16.70 -13.90 20.70
N ALA A 640 18.03 -14.12 20.73
CA ALA A 640 18.96 -13.39 21.57
C ALA A 640 18.96 -11.87 21.29
N ASP A 641 18.90 -11.50 20.01
CA ASP A 641 18.83 -10.12 19.53
C ASP A 641 17.43 -9.49 19.67
N ALA A 642 16.43 -10.24 20.14
CA ALA A 642 15.04 -9.80 20.26
C ALA A 642 14.34 -9.39 18.94
N GLU A 643 14.97 -9.58 17.78
CA GLU A 643 14.47 -9.08 16.50
C GLU A 643 13.25 -9.88 15.99
N LEU A 644 13.01 -11.08 16.51
CA LEU A 644 11.76 -11.82 16.33
C LEU A 644 10.66 -11.40 17.34
N GLY A 645 10.84 -10.29 18.03
CA GLY A 645 9.94 -9.77 19.06
C GLY A 645 9.94 -10.62 20.32
N ALA A 646 8.75 -10.90 20.87
CA ALA A 646 8.64 -11.74 22.08
C ALA A 646 8.64 -13.25 21.80
N VAL A 647 8.99 -13.68 20.58
CA VAL A 647 9.14 -15.12 20.28
C VAL A 647 10.23 -15.70 21.20
N ASN A 648 9.92 -16.81 21.88
CA ASN A 648 10.72 -17.50 22.91
C ASN A 648 10.92 -16.76 24.24
N TRP A 649 10.69 -15.44 24.28
CA TRP A 649 10.72 -14.65 25.51
C TRP A 649 9.43 -14.78 26.33
N TYR A 650 9.57 -14.93 27.65
CA TYR A 650 8.45 -14.90 28.59
C TYR A 650 8.80 -14.12 29.86
N GLY A 651 7.77 -13.67 30.56
CA GLY A 651 7.90 -13.01 31.85
C GLY A 651 7.45 -13.93 32.98
N PHE A 652 8.06 -13.79 34.16
CA PHE A 652 7.53 -14.48 35.32
C PHE A 652 6.27 -13.77 35.85
N SER A 653 5.19 -14.53 36.01
CA SER A 653 3.88 -14.01 36.44
C SER A 653 3.99 -13.13 37.70
N PRO A 654 3.30 -11.97 37.73
CA PRO A 654 2.32 -11.48 36.76
C PRO A 654 2.93 -10.69 35.59
N SER A 655 4.26 -10.64 35.46
CA SER A 655 4.89 -9.91 34.37
C SER A 655 4.65 -10.57 33.02
N THR A 656 4.54 -9.75 31.97
CA THR A 656 4.48 -10.20 30.58
C THR A 656 5.61 -9.56 29.78
N VAL A 657 6.17 -10.31 28.83
CA VAL A 657 7.19 -9.82 27.90
C VAL A 657 6.54 -9.56 26.55
N LYS A 658 6.88 -8.42 25.95
CA LYS A 658 6.37 -7.96 24.66
C LYS A 658 7.49 -7.32 23.84
N PRO A 659 7.41 -7.31 22.50
CA PRO A 659 8.30 -6.51 21.69
C PRO A 659 8.15 -5.01 22.03
N ASP A 660 9.26 -4.28 22.04
CA ASP A 660 9.34 -2.82 22.13
C ASP A 660 10.17 -2.30 20.97
N THR A 661 9.51 -1.61 20.03
CA THR A 661 10.13 -1.05 18.82
C THR A 661 10.43 0.44 18.96
N ARG A 662 10.19 1.02 20.15
CA ARG A 662 10.40 2.45 20.43
C ARG A 662 11.72 2.70 21.13
N THR A 663 12.05 1.79 22.03
CA THR A 663 13.29 1.83 22.80
C THR A 663 14.05 0.56 22.50
N VAL A 664 14.92 0.66 21.49
CA VAL A 664 15.81 -0.42 21.02
C VAL A 664 17.26 0.01 21.21
N HIS A 665 18.14 -0.94 21.47
CA HIS A 665 19.58 -0.71 21.53
C HIS A 665 20.17 -0.80 20.13
N SER A 666 19.87 -1.89 19.41
CA SER A 666 20.23 -2.06 18.01
C SER A 666 19.04 -2.67 17.24
N GLY A 667 19.21 -2.94 15.95
CA GLY A 667 18.13 -3.53 15.15
C GLY A 667 16.83 -2.72 15.11
N SER A 668 15.70 -3.42 15.20
CA SER A 668 14.34 -2.89 15.11
C SER A 668 13.47 -3.21 16.33
N VAL A 669 13.85 -4.19 17.17
CA VAL A 669 12.99 -4.69 18.26
C VAL A 669 13.81 -5.09 19.48
N ALA A 670 13.51 -4.48 20.62
CA ALA A 670 13.89 -4.99 21.94
C ALA A 670 12.73 -5.80 22.54
N VAL A 671 12.96 -6.51 23.64
CA VAL A 671 11.87 -7.02 24.49
C VAL A 671 11.70 -6.23 25.77
N ARG A 672 10.45 -6.02 26.17
CA ARG A 672 10.08 -5.31 27.39
C ARG A 672 9.24 -6.19 28.30
N SER A 673 9.74 -6.39 29.51
CA SER A 673 8.97 -6.94 30.62
C SER A 673 8.15 -5.83 31.28
N THR A 674 6.84 -6.03 31.31
CA THR A 674 5.84 -5.10 31.87
C THR A 674 5.04 -5.76 33.00
N GLY A 675 4.40 -4.95 33.85
CA GLY A 675 3.53 -5.43 34.92
C GLY A 675 4.30 -6.11 36.07
N ARG A 676 5.55 -5.71 36.27
CA ARG A 676 6.42 -6.25 37.32
C ARG A 676 5.92 -5.77 38.69
N THR A 677 5.72 -6.70 39.61
CA THR A 677 5.39 -6.48 41.03
C THR A 677 6.52 -6.90 41.97
N ALA A 678 7.57 -7.53 41.43
CA ALA A 678 8.78 -7.87 42.17
C ALA A 678 10.03 -7.74 41.27
N GLU A 679 11.17 -7.49 41.90
CA GLU A 679 12.46 -7.18 41.25
C GLU A 679 13.01 -8.33 40.40
N TRP A 680 12.61 -9.57 40.66
CA TRP A 680 13.03 -10.75 39.89
C TRP A 680 12.21 -11.01 38.62
N GLN A 681 11.09 -10.32 38.42
CA GLN A 681 10.19 -10.55 37.29
C GLN A 681 10.65 -9.80 36.05
N GLY A 682 11.64 -10.28 35.31
CA GLY A 682 12.06 -9.68 34.04
C GLY A 682 11.94 -10.65 32.86
N PRO A 683 12.46 -10.29 31.67
CA PRO A 683 12.48 -11.16 30.51
C PRO A 683 13.32 -12.41 30.75
N ALA A 684 12.81 -13.55 30.29
CA ALA A 684 13.44 -14.84 30.43
C ALA A 684 13.27 -15.70 29.17
N GLU A 685 14.25 -16.58 28.91
CA GLU A 685 14.14 -17.68 27.96
C GLU A 685 14.46 -19.01 28.65
N GLY A 686 13.89 -20.10 28.13
CA GLY A 686 14.28 -21.46 28.53
C GLY A 686 15.54 -21.85 27.79
N VAL A 687 16.56 -22.33 28.51
CA VAL A 687 17.87 -22.66 27.93
C VAL A 687 18.28 -24.07 28.32
N GLN A 688 19.20 -24.66 27.54
CA GLN A 688 19.78 -25.97 27.82
C GLN A 688 21.22 -25.80 28.26
N VAL A 689 21.53 -26.24 29.48
CA VAL A 689 22.86 -26.11 30.09
C VAL A 689 23.28 -27.43 30.73
N ALA A 690 24.59 -27.62 30.92
CA ALA A 690 25.18 -28.85 31.41
C ALA A 690 26.10 -28.63 32.60
N SER A 691 26.14 -29.61 33.51
CA SER A 691 27.07 -29.62 34.63
C SER A 691 28.50 -29.74 34.11
N GLY A 692 29.43 -28.98 34.68
CA GLY A 692 30.84 -28.97 34.29
C GLY A 692 31.19 -28.06 33.11
N GLN A 693 30.20 -27.36 32.52
CA GLN A 693 30.45 -26.33 31.50
C GLN A 693 30.52 -24.94 32.11
N SER A 694 31.24 -24.04 31.43
CA SER A 694 31.28 -22.61 31.74
C SER A 694 30.44 -21.83 30.74
N TYR A 695 29.86 -20.72 31.19
CA TYR A 695 28.99 -19.88 30.36
C TYR A 695 29.42 -18.43 30.40
N THR A 696 29.41 -17.78 29.23
CA THR A 696 29.47 -16.33 29.13
C THR A 696 28.09 -15.79 28.79
N SER A 697 27.82 -14.56 29.20
CA SER A 697 26.54 -13.95 28.86
C SER A 697 26.68 -12.45 28.79
N SER A 698 25.92 -11.85 27.89
CA SER A 698 25.73 -10.40 27.87
C SER A 698 24.31 -10.04 27.50
N ALA A 699 23.89 -8.82 27.83
CA ALA A 699 22.66 -8.21 27.32
C ALA A 699 22.74 -6.71 27.47
N TRP A 700 22.11 -5.99 26.55
CA TRP A 700 21.82 -4.58 26.77
C TRP A 700 20.52 -4.47 27.55
N VAL A 701 20.56 -3.74 28.66
CA VAL A 701 19.43 -3.61 29.58
C VAL A 701 19.16 -2.14 29.87
N ARG A 702 17.89 -1.76 29.92
CA ARG A 702 17.44 -0.41 30.25
C ARG A 702 16.19 -0.46 31.13
N LEU A 703 16.04 0.49 32.05
CA LEU A 703 14.75 0.68 32.71
C LEU A 703 13.82 1.50 31.80
N ALA A 704 12.59 1.04 31.61
CA ALA A 704 11.57 1.83 30.94
C ALA A 704 10.91 2.84 31.90
N SER A 705 10.95 2.58 33.22
CA SER A 705 10.42 3.49 34.24
C SER A 705 11.08 3.25 35.60
N GLY A 706 10.89 4.19 36.54
CA GLY A 706 11.41 4.08 37.92
C GLY A 706 12.79 4.70 38.14
N ALA A 707 13.27 4.63 39.38
CA ALA A 707 14.59 5.11 39.77
C ALA A 707 15.70 4.15 39.31
N GLY A 708 16.91 4.69 39.07
CA GLY A 708 18.08 3.90 38.73
C GLY A 708 18.37 2.81 39.77
N THR A 709 18.76 1.64 39.30
CA THR A 709 18.99 0.44 40.12
C THR A 709 20.10 -0.41 39.50
N THR A 710 20.45 -1.54 40.11
CA THR A 710 21.35 -2.52 39.50
C THR A 710 20.52 -3.58 38.80
N ALA A 711 20.77 -3.82 37.51
CA ALA A 711 20.25 -4.99 36.81
C ALA A 711 21.21 -6.17 36.95
N GLN A 712 20.68 -7.39 36.85
CA GLN A 712 21.42 -8.63 36.95
C GLN A 712 20.95 -9.62 35.88
N ILE A 713 21.89 -10.30 35.23
CA ILE A 713 21.64 -11.48 34.42
C ILE A 713 21.89 -12.71 35.30
N LYS A 714 20.95 -13.65 35.30
CA LYS A 714 21.02 -14.87 36.12
C LYS A 714 20.58 -16.09 35.31
N LEU A 715 21.06 -17.25 35.75
CA LEU A 715 20.60 -18.55 35.28
C LEU A 715 19.91 -19.28 36.43
N LYS A 716 18.66 -19.72 36.23
CA LYS A 716 17.92 -20.52 37.21
C LYS A 716 18.13 -21.97 36.88
N LEU A 717 18.58 -22.76 37.84
CA LEU A 717 18.71 -24.20 37.70
C LEU A 717 17.66 -24.85 38.60
N ALA A 718 16.69 -25.54 38.00
CA ALA A 718 15.69 -26.30 38.74
C ALA A 718 15.95 -27.80 38.56
N TYR A 719 16.01 -28.54 39.68
CA TYR A 719 16.38 -29.95 39.72
C TYR A 719 15.15 -30.85 39.87
N THR A 720 15.28 -32.11 39.46
CA THR A 720 14.20 -33.11 39.53
C THR A 720 13.78 -33.46 40.97
N ASP A 721 14.63 -33.16 41.96
CA ASP A 721 14.32 -33.35 43.39
C ASP A 721 13.44 -32.23 43.98
N GLY A 722 13.05 -31.25 43.16
CA GLY A 722 12.23 -30.10 43.55
C GLY A 722 13.01 -28.91 44.10
N THR A 723 14.34 -29.02 44.24
CA THR A 723 15.20 -27.89 44.63
C THR A 723 15.56 -27.01 43.42
N ALA A 724 15.90 -25.76 43.68
CA ALA A 724 16.38 -24.84 42.64
C ALA A 724 17.41 -23.87 43.20
N GLU A 725 18.30 -23.40 42.33
CA GLU A 725 19.27 -22.36 42.64
C GLU A 725 19.36 -21.31 41.53
N SER A 726 20.09 -20.23 41.80
CA SER A 726 20.24 -19.10 40.89
C SER A 726 21.70 -18.71 40.81
N VAL A 727 22.26 -18.82 39.61
CA VAL A 727 23.65 -18.51 39.33
C VAL A 727 23.74 -17.11 38.74
N PRO A 728 24.38 -16.14 39.42
CA PRO A 728 24.57 -14.81 38.87
C PRO A 728 25.63 -14.84 37.77
N LEU A 729 25.33 -14.21 36.62
CA LEU A 729 26.24 -14.14 35.48
C LEU A 729 26.86 -12.75 35.34
N ALA A 730 26.03 -11.70 35.37
CA ALA A 730 26.49 -10.32 35.19
C ALA A 730 25.63 -9.34 35.97
N SER A 731 26.16 -8.16 36.26
CA SER A 731 25.37 -7.05 36.83
C SER A 731 25.97 -5.71 36.50
N ALA A 732 25.12 -4.70 36.36
CA ALA A 732 25.53 -3.31 36.13
C ALA A 732 24.46 -2.33 36.58
N ALA A 733 24.84 -1.08 36.82
CA ALA A 733 23.89 -0.01 37.09
C ALA A 733 23.09 0.34 35.82
N VAL A 734 21.77 0.36 35.94
CA VAL A 734 20.82 0.70 34.87
C VAL A 734 19.92 1.85 35.32
N SER A 735 19.47 2.63 34.35
CA SER A 735 18.56 3.74 34.58
C SER A 735 17.60 3.88 33.39
N THR A 736 16.72 4.87 33.46
CA THR A 736 15.86 5.26 32.35
C THR A 736 16.59 6.11 31.30
N SER A 737 17.82 6.58 31.57
CA SER A 737 18.54 7.53 30.71
C SER A 737 19.23 6.90 29.50
N GLY A 738 19.46 5.58 29.49
CA GLY A 738 20.11 4.90 28.39
C GLY A 738 20.27 3.41 28.60
N TRP A 739 20.76 2.73 27.57
CA TRP A 739 21.09 1.30 27.59
C TRP A 739 22.44 1.07 28.28
N THR A 740 22.49 0.06 29.14
CA THR A 740 23.74 -0.40 29.76
C THR A 740 23.98 -1.85 29.34
N ARG A 741 25.18 -2.15 28.86
CA ARG A 741 25.60 -3.53 28.62
C ARG A 741 25.97 -4.20 29.93
N LEU A 742 25.32 -5.31 30.24
CA LEU A 742 25.72 -6.25 31.28
C LEU A 742 26.51 -7.36 30.59
N SER A 743 27.67 -7.73 31.14
CA SER A 743 28.44 -8.87 30.63
C SER A 743 29.17 -9.58 31.76
N THR A 744 29.31 -10.90 31.63
CA THR A 744 30.18 -11.71 32.51
C THR A 744 31.62 -11.18 32.47
N SER A 745 32.28 -11.06 33.62
CA SER A 745 33.71 -10.68 33.67
C SER A 745 34.65 -11.83 33.27
N SER A 746 34.19 -13.06 33.41
CA SER A 746 34.83 -14.31 33.00
C SER A 746 33.74 -15.38 32.84
N ALA A 747 34.02 -16.45 32.10
CA ALA A 747 33.08 -17.57 31.97
C ALA A 747 32.74 -18.18 33.35
N VAL A 748 31.47 -18.48 33.58
CA VAL A 748 30.93 -18.93 34.87
C VAL A 748 30.68 -20.44 34.83
N PRO A 749 31.41 -21.25 35.62
CA PRO A 749 31.20 -22.70 35.65
C PRO A 749 29.90 -23.06 36.36
N LEU A 750 29.18 -24.05 35.82
CA LEU A 750 28.03 -24.67 36.50
C LEU A 750 28.44 -26.02 37.10
N ASP A 751 28.05 -26.26 38.34
CA ASP A 751 28.14 -27.57 38.99
C ASP A 751 26.76 -27.91 39.57
N PHE A 752 26.18 -29.02 39.14
CA PHE A 752 24.87 -29.47 39.62
C PHE A 752 24.97 -30.27 40.93
N HIS A 753 26.19 -30.46 41.47
CA HIS A 753 26.45 -31.15 42.73
C HIS A 753 25.84 -32.56 42.79
N GLY A 754 25.89 -33.29 41.67
CA GLY A 754 25.33 -34.63 41.52
C GLY A 754 23.80 -34.69 41.36
N LYS A 755 23.12 -33.54 41.23
CA LYS A 755 21.69 -33.47 40.97
C LYS A 755 21.38 -33.54 39.47
N THR A 756 20.18 -34.02 39.14
CA THR A 756 19.68 -34.03 37.75
C THR A 756 18.88 -32.75 37.48
N LEU A 757 19.30 -31.99 36.46
CA LEU A 757 18.61 -30.77 36.05
C LEU A 757 17.28 -31.12 35.37
N ALA A 758 16.18 -30.50 35.82
CA ALA A 758 14.87 -30.61 35.21
C ALA A 758 14.64 -29.52 34.15
N LYS A 759 15.09 -28.28 34.42
CA LYS A 759 15.08 -27.18 33.46
C LYS A 759 16.06 -26.08 33.87
N ALA A 760 16.51 -25.29 32.89
CA ALA A 760 17.20 -24.03 33.13
C ALA A 760 16.50 -22.85 32.45
N GLU A 761 16.56 -21.69 33.09
CA GLU A 761 15.93 -20.46 32.62
C GLU A 761 16.96 -19.32 32.72
N TRP A 762 17.32 -18.70 31.60
CA TRP A 762 18.13 -17.50 31.58
C TRP A 762 17.21 -16.30 31.77
N TRP A 763 17.55 -15.36 32.64
CA TRP A 763 16.69 -14.21 32.89
C TRP A 763 17.41 -12.94 33.35
N ALA A 764 16.84 -11.79 33.02
CA ALA A 764 17.25 -10.49 33.53
C ALA A 764 16.36 -10.03 34.69
N SER A 765 16.96 -9.46 35.74
CA SER A 765 16.26 -8.94 36.93
C SER A 765 16.86 -7.62 37.41
N THR A 766 16.23 -7.00 38.39
CA THR A 766 16.76 -5.83 39.10
C THR A 766 17.06 -6.18 40.56
N ALA A 767 17.97 -5.42 41.19
CA ALA A 767 18.29 -5.55 42.62
C ALA A 767 17.25 -4.83 43.50
N ALA A 768 16.61 -3.80 42.96
CA ALA A 768 15.52 -3.06 43.58
C ALA A 768 14.64 -2.44 42.50
N GLY A 769 13.38 -2.17 42.85
CA GLY A 769 12.41 -1.52 41.96
C GLY A 769 11.74 -2.48 40.98
N THR A 770 10.50 -2.14 40.62
CA THR A 770 9.60 -2.94 39.78
C THR A 770 9.20 -2.19 38.52
N GLY A 771 9.97 -1.17 38.12
CA GLY A 771 9.77 -0.48 36.85
C GLY A 771 10.03 -1.42 35.67
N ASP A 772 9.39 -1.18 34.54
CA ASP A 772 9.51 -2.04 33.37
C ASP A 772 10.98 -2.22 32.94
N LEU A 773 11.33 -3.41 32.50
CA LEU A 773 12.71 -3.77 32.14
C LEU A 773 12.78 -4.09 30.64
N LEU A 774 13.61 -3.33 29.94
CA LEU A 774 13.94 -3.52 28.54
C LEU A 774 15.22 -4.34 28.42
N LEU A 775 15.24 -5.22 27.44
CA LEU A 775 16.35 -6.11 27.12
C LEU A 775 16.48 -6.23 25.61
N ASP A 776 17.72 -6.19 25.14
CA ASP A 776 18.05 -6.24 23.72
C ASP A 776 19.47 -6.82 23.55
N ASP A 777 19.79 -7.34 22.37
CA ASP A 777 21.12 -7.88 22.03
C ASP A 777 21.69 -8.76 23.15
N ALA A 778 20.87 -9.69 23.64
CA ALA A 778 21.26 -10.66 24.63
C ALA A 778 22.09 -11.78 24.03
N SER A 779 22.78 -12.48 24.90
CA SER A 779 23.58 -13.64 24.55
C SER A 779 23.82 -14.51 25.78
N LEU A 780 23.74 -15.82 25.59
CA LEU A 780 24.21 -16.84 26.51
C LEU A 780 24.98 -17.89 25.70
N THR A 781 26.28 -17.96 25.88
CA THR A 781 27.13 -18.94 25.20
C THR A 781 27.80 -19.87 26.21
N ASN A 782 28.08 -21.11 25.82
CA ASN A 782 28.79 -22.09 26.64
C ASN A 782 30.31 -21.94 26.55
N GLY A 783 30.86 -20.78 26.93
CA GLY A 783 32.29 -20.46 26.84
C GLY A 783 33.26 -21.62 27.09
N ALA A 784 33.98 -22.02 26.03
CA ALA A 784 35.18 -22.85 26.11
C ALA A 784 36.40 -22.06 26.61
#